data_AF-A0A7D5C4L2-F1
#
_entry.id   AF-A0A7D5C4L2-F1
#
_cell.length_a   1.000
_cell.length_b   1.000
_cell.length_c   1.000
_cell.angle_alpha   90.00
_cell.angle_beta   90.00
_cell.angle_gamma   90.00
#
_symmetry.space_group_name_H-M   'P 1'
#
loop_
_entity.id
_entity.type
_entity.pdbx_description
1 polymer ?
#
loop_
_entity_poly.entity_id
_entity_poly.type
_entity_poly.pdbx_seq_one_letter_code
_entity_poly.pdbx_strand_id
1 'polypeptide(L)'
;MSTVVVHGLDGEGADDVVGAFVNEAGVSPDDIGTIEIEDGEATVELADGAADDVVNEMDGSRVGRSEVTVHRHDDAFAAVREYVREYTELVEMEREAEMRRHEEEIRSLSGREREAKGRAVLDLDGRDQGEGLGGYEVKFVRQRDDGMPETEIGVGDLVMVSKQDPLRDDNPTGTVTQVTGQSVTVSFDGEPAGFVFGSELRIDLYVNDVTYQRMQDALDALLAAEDGTSLAHLRDVFAGVADPADPSPAEVEGFFDDALNDSQREAVRRAVGTEDVHLIHGPPGTGKTTTAVEVIRQCVDRGESVLATAASNTAVDNVVERLADTDLDVVRVGHPARVTPTLREHTLDERVEATDAYQRSREAREEAFDALDELEERDDLTKPSGQWRRGLSDERIRELAEEGRSSRGIPAEKIEEMADWLERREEVDELFDRADELEEEAVAEVLEAADVVCTTNATSGSDVLEGFEFDTLVLDEATQAIEPSCLIPITSADRVVMAGDHRQLPPTVQNEDAAREGLRETLFERLAEHHDDLRSLLRTQYRMHETIQEFSAERFYDGALEAAESVRDHTLRGLGVEPDDLPEPTRPILDPDEPLTFVDTANVDAAEHQREGSPSRENPREAELVADLAADALAAGVDPADLAVISPYDDQVGRTEDELDERLGGRPDALEVDTVDGFQGREKELVLVSLVRSNPRDEIGFLDDERRFNVALTRARRKAVVVGDADTVTAGDAFDAFVDYARERGDVVELPTA
;
A
#
# COMPACT_ATOMS: atom_id res chain seq x y z
N MET A 1 -30.69 5.25 -31.39
CA MET A 1 -30.30 6.67 -31.49
C MET A 1 -29.11 6.79 -30.57
N SER A 2 -27.97 7.18 -31.11
CA SER A 2 -26.72 7.40 -30.37
C SER A 2 -26.57 8.90 -30.14
N THR A 3 -25.94 9.29 -29.04
CA THR A 3 -25.67 10.70 -28.78
C THR A 3 -24.20 10.99 -29.09
N VAL A 4 -23.95 12.12 -29.75
CA VAL A 4 -22.61 12.63 -30.04
C VAL A 4 -22.46 13.99 -29.36
N VAL A 5 -21.31 14.21 -28.75
CA VAL A 5 -20.93 15.47 -28.11
C VAL A 5 -19.91 16.18 -28.99
N VAL A 6 -20.14 17.48 -29.24
CA VAL A 6 -19.30 18.36 -30.05
C VAL A 6 -18.75 19.47 -29.14
N HIS A 7 -17.46 19.42 -28.83
CA HIS A 7 -16.78 20.44 -28.02
C HIS A 7 -16.15 21.53 -28.89
N GLY A 8 -15.91 22.71 -28.32
CA GLY A 8 -15.18 23.80 -28.99
C GLY A 8 -16.04 24.73 -29.86
N LEU A 9 -17.36 24.76 -29.66
CA LEU A 9 -18.29 25.63 -30.38
C LEU A 9 -18.25 27.07 -29.85
N ASP A 10 -17.24 27.85 -30.27
CA ASP A 10 -17.10 29.27 -29.93
C ASP A 10 -18.19 30.17 -30.57
N GLY A 11 -19.41 30.11 -30.04
CA GLY A 11 -20.55 30.94 -30.47
C GLY A 11 -21.25 30.45 -31.74
N GLU A 12 -20.99 29.22 -32.17
CA GLU A 12 -21.66 28.54 -33.28
C GLU A 12 -22.98 27.92 -32.81
N GLY A 13 -24.03 27.97 -33.64
CA GLY A 13 -25.37 27.55 -33.27
C GLY A 13 -25.77 26.18 -33.82
N ALA A 14 -26.95 25.70 -33.44
CA ALA A 14 -27.46 24.40 -33.89
C ALA A 14 -27.58 24.29 -35.42
N ASP A 15 -27.86 25.39 -36.11
CA ASP A 15 -27.90 25.43 -37.58
C ASP A 15 -26.50 25.19 -38.20
N ASP A 16 -25.43 25.63 -37.53
CA ASP A 16 -24.05 25.45 -37.97
C ASP A 16 -23.61 23.99 -37.77
N VAL A 17 -23.98 23.38 -36.64
CA VAL A 17 -23.76 21.95 -36.34
C VAL A 17 -24.47 21.06 -37.37
N VAL A 18 -25.76 21.31 -37.64
CA VAL A 18 -26.51 20.58 -38.68
C VAL A 18 -25.87 20.79 -40.05
N GLY A 19 -25.49 22.02 -40.37
CA GLY A 19 -24.83 22.35 -41.63
C GLY A 19 -23.53 21.58 -41.82
N ALA A 20 -22.70 21.48 -40.79
CA ALA A 20 -21.45 20.75 -40.82
C ALA A 20 -21.68 19.24 -40.97
N PHE A 21 -22.58 18.65 -40.19
CA PHE A 21 -22.86 17.20 -40.24
C PHE A 21 -23.43 16.76 -41.60
N VAL A 22 -24.24 17.61 -42.24
CA VAL A 22 -24.81 17.30 -43.56
C VAL A 22 -23.76 17.46 -44.67
N ASN A 23 -22.91 18.49 -44.60
CA ASN A 23 -22.00 18.83 -45.70
C ASN A 23 -20.67 18.08 -45.64
N GLU A 24 -20.10 17.90 -44.44
CA GLU A 24 -18.79 17.29 -44.24
C GLU A 24 -18.94 15.80 -43.91
N ALA A 25 -19.75 15.42 -42.92
CA ALA A 25 -19.99 14.02 -42.55
C ALA A 25 -21.03 13.29 -43.43
N GLY A 26 -21.70 14.01 -44.36
CA GLY A 26 -22.64 13.40 -45.31
C GLY A 26 -23.92 12.82 -44.70
N VAL A 27 -24.26 13.24 -43.47
CA VAL A 27 -25.44 12.74 -42.73
C VAL A 27 -26.73 13.28 -43.33
N SER A 28 -27.77 12.44 -43.38
CA SER A 28 -29.10 12.90 -43.76
C SER A 28 -29.69 13.82 -42.68
N PRO A 29 -30.31 14.96 -43.02
CA PRO A 29 -30.98 15.81 -42.03
C PRO A 29 -32.08 15.08 -41.23
N ASP A 30 -32.66 14.02 -41.80
CA ASP A 30 -33.68 13.20 -41.13
C ASP A 30 -33.08 12.24 -40.08
N ASP A 31 -31.76 12.02 -40.10
CA ASP A 31 -31.02 11.20 -39.14
C ASP A 31 -30.44 12.03 -37.97
N ILE A 32 -30.66 13.35 -37.98
CA ILE A 32 -30.26 14.28 -36.92
C ILE A 32 -31.48 14.63 -36.06
N GLY A 33 -31.42 14.25 -34.79
CA GLY A 33 -32.44 14.43 -33.78
C GLY A 33 -32.30 15.75 -33.01
N THR A 34 -32.49 15.68 -31.69
CA THR A 34 -32.40 16.84 -30.81
C THR A 34 -30.97 17.37 -30.75
N ILE A 35 -30.82 18.69 -30.77
CA ILE A 35 -29.53 19.38 -30.56
C ILE A 35 -29.72 20.34 -29.39
N GLU A 36 -28.95 20.12 -28.33
CA GLU A 36 -28.87 20.99 -27.17
C GLU A 36 -27.48 21.60 -27.14
N ILE A 37 -27.39 22.92 -26.95
CA ILE A 37 -26.12 23.66 -26.93
C ILE A 37 -26.03 24.45 -25.64
N GLU A 38 -25.02 24.16 -24.84
CA GLU A 38 -24.71 24.85 -23.59
C GLU A 38 -23.20 25.10 -23.52
N ASP A 39 -22.80 26.33 -23.14
CA ASP A 39 -21.42 26.74 -22.87
C ASP A 39 -20.33 26.34 -23.89
N GLY A 40 -20.67 26.30 -25.18
CA GLY A 40 -19.72 26.00 -26.25
C GLY A 40 -19.59 24.50 -26.57
N GLU A 41 -20.52 23.71 -26.08
CA GLU A 41 -20.67 22.29 -26.37
C GLU A 41 -22.05 22.02 -26.98
N ALA A 42 -22.15 21.07 -27.91
CA ALA A 42 -23.42 20.60 -28.44
C ALA A 42 -23.59 19.09 -28.28
N THR A 43 -24.73 18.70 -27.70
CA THR A 43 -25.19 17.32 -27.59
C THR A 43 -26.18 17.05 -28.72
N VAL A 44 -25.88 16.10 -29.59
CA VAL A 44 -26.64 15.79 -30.80
C VAL A 44 -27.10 14.34 -30.80
N GLU A 45 -28.41 14.12 -30.82
CA GLU A 45 -28.98 12.79 -31.05
C GLU A 45 -28.88 12.42 -32.54
N LEU A 46 -28.36 11.24 -32.85
CA LEU A 46 -28.19 10.74 -34.20
C LEU A 46 -28.78 9.32 -34.35
N ALA A 47 -29.20 8.95 -35.56
CA ALA A 47 -29.51 7.56 -35.86
C ALA A 47 -28.25 6.67 -35.68
N ASP A 48 -28.42 5.41 -35.25
CA ASP A 48 -27.30 4.54 -34.83
C ASP A 48 -26.22 4.27 -35.90
N GLY A 49 -26.52 4.54 -37.18
CA GLY A 49 -25.55 4.43 -38.28
C GLY A 49 -24.91 5.75 -38.72
N ALA A 50 -25.37 6.90 -38.22
CA ALA A 50 -24.86 8.22 -38.60
C ALA A 50 -23.82 8.77 -37.62
N ALA A 51 -23.82 8.33 -36.37
CA ALA A 51 -22.89 8.81 -35.35
C ALA A 51 -21.42 8.45 -35.65
N ASP A 52 -21.17 7.26 -36.24
CA ASP A 52 -19.81 6.87 -36.66
C ASP A 52 -19.27 7.77 -37.78
N ASP A 53 -20.11 8.10 -38.77
CA ASP A 53 -19.72 8.99 -39.87
C ASP A 53 -19.46 10.41 -39.36
N VAL A 54 -20.23 10.87 -38.37
CA VAL A 54 -20.03 12.17 -37.71
C VAL A 54 -18.72 12.19 -36.94
N VAL A 55 -18.46 11.23 -36.06
CA VAL A 55 -17.21 11.22 -35.26
C VAL A 55 -15.99 11.17 -36.16
N ASN A 56 -15.97 10.27 -37.16
CA ASN A 56 -14.81 10.11 -38.03
C ASN A 56 -14.50 11.32 -38.92
N GLU A 57 -15.51 12.06 -39.37
CA GLU A 57 -15.32 13.17 -40.31
C GLU A 57 -15.33 14.54 -39.62
N MET A 58 -15.91 14.64 -38.41
CA MET A 58 -16.04 15.91 -37.69
C MET A 58 -15.02 16.10 -36.58
N ASP A 59 -14.39 15.04 -36.05
CA ASP A 59 -13.35 15.17 -35.03
C ASP A 59 -12.09 15.85 -35.59
N GLY A 60 -11.65 16.94 -34.95
CA GLY A 60 -10.59 17.83 -35.46
C GLY A 60 -10.99 18.64 -36.71
N SER A 61 -12.27 18.63 -37.09
CA SER A 61 -12.81 19.37 -38.24
C SER A 61 -13.38 20.72 -37.81
N ARG A 62 -14.11 21.40 -38.71
CA ARG A 62 -14.69 22.71 -38.44
C ARG A 62 -16.20 22.74 -38.47
N VAL A 63 -16.79 23.33 -37.43
CA VAL A 63 -18.19 23.77 -37.42
C VAL A 63 -18.18 25.29 -37.50
N GLY A 64 -18.70 25.84 -38.60
CA GLY A 64 -18.64 27.28 -38.86
C GLY A 64 -17.20 27.80 -38.91
N ARG A 65 -16.78 28.56 -37.88
CA ARG A 65 -15.41 29.08 -37.73
C ARG A 65 -14.59 28.35 -36.67
N SER A 66 -15.21 27.50 -35.87
CA SER A 66 -14.59 26.84 -34.74
C SER A 66 -14.04 25.48 -35.14
N GLU A 67 -12.87 25.15 -34.61
CA GLU A 67 -12.32 23.80 -34.68
C GLU A 67 -12.93 23.00 -33.53
N VAL A 68 -13.45 21.82 -33.83
CA VAL A 68 -14.24 21.05 -32.87
C VAL A 68 -13.67 19.66 -32.66
N THR A 69 -13.88 19.13 -31.47
CA THR A 69 -13.61 17.74 -31.12
C THR A 69 -14.94 17.03 -30.97
N VAL A 70 -15.08 15.83 -31.54
CA VAL A 70 -16.38 15.15 -31.64
C VAL A 70 -16.27 13.70 -31.17
N HIS A 71 -17.04 13.33 -30.15
CA HIS A 71 -17.02 11.97 -29.58
C HIS A 71 -18.44 11.41 -29.44
N ARG A 72 -18.61 10.09 -29.51
CA ARG A 72 -19.88 9.50 -29.06
C ARG A 72 -19.94 9.65 -27.54
N HIS A 73 -21.07 10.14 -27.06
CA HIS A 73 -21.41 10.14 -25.64
C HIS A 73 -21.33 8.72 -25.03
N ASP A 74 -21.44 7.67 -25.85
CA ASP A 74 -21.38 6.28 -25.42
C ASP A 74 -19.94 5.68 -25.36
N ASP A 75 -18.94 6.21 -26.07
CA ASP A 75 -17.62 5.56 -26.19
C ASP A 75 -16.70 5.87 -25.00
N ALA A 76 -16.69 7.12 -24.52
CA ALA A 76 -15.97 7.54 -23.31
C ALA A 76 -16.49 6.79 -22.06
N PHE A 77 -17.81 6.79 -21.87
CA PHE A 77 -18.45 6.06 -20.77
C PHE A 77 -18.35 4.53 -20.92
N ALA A 78 -18.21 4.01 -22.15
CA ALA A 78 -17.89 2.60 -22.36
C ALA A 78 -16.46 2.25 -21.96
N ALA A 79 -15.48 3.09 -22.31
CA ALA A 79 -14.08 2.90 -21.93
C ALA A 79 -13.89 2.94 -20.40
N VAL A 80 -14.47 3.94 -19.72
CA VAL A 80 -14.47 4.02 -18.25
C VAL A 80 -15.11 2.78 -17.62
N ARG A 81 -16.28 2.33 -18.12
CA ARG A 81 -16.93 1.11 -17.61
C ARG A 81 -16.12 -0.14 -17.87
N GLU A 82 -15.44 -0.23 -19.01
CA GLU A 82 -14.58 -1.35 -19.33
C GLU A 82 -13.37 -1.40 -18.41
N TYR A 83 -12.70 -0.26 -18.21
CA TYR A 83 -11.62 -0.07 -17.25
C TYR A 83 -12.03 -0.50 -15.83
N VAL A 84 -13.16 0.04 -15.33
CA VAL A 84 -13.67 -0.30 -13.99
C VAL A 84 -13.97 -1.79 -13.88
N ARG A 85 -14.70 -2.36 -14.85
CA ARG A 85 -15.05 -3.79 -14.86
C ARG A 85 -13.80 -4.68 -14.86
N GLU A 86 -12.81 -4.37 -15.70
CA GLU A 86 -11.59 -5.16 -15.82
C GLU A 86 -10.83 -5.17 -14.50
N TYR A 87 -10.58 -4.01 -13.89
CA TYR A 87 -9.91 -3.96 -12.59
C TYR A 87 -10.74 -4.58 -11.47
N THR A 88 -12.07 -4.46 -11.46
CA THR A 88 -12.92 -5.18 -10.49
C THR A 88 -12.74 -6.70 -10.62
N GLU A 89 -12.72 -7.25 -11.84
CA GLU A 89 -12.50 -8.68 -12.07
C GLU A 89 -11.10 -9.11 -11.60
N LEU A 90 -10.06 -8.32 -11.89
CA LEU A 90 -8.68 -8.60 -11.47
C LEU A 90 -8.51 -8.55 -9.94
N VAL A 91 -9.09 -7.56 -9.27
CA VAL A 91 -9.09 -7.43 -7.80
C VAL A 91 -9.76 -8.64 -7.16
N GLU A 92 -10.88 -9.11 -7.71
CA GLU A 92 -11.58 -10.29 -7.21
C GLU A 92 -10.75 -11.58 -7.40
N MET A 93 -10.07 -11.72 -8.54
CA MET A 93 -9.16 -12.86 -8.78
C MET A 93 -8.00 -12.90 -7.77
N GLU A 94 -7.45 -11.74 -7.41
CA GLU A 94 -6.38 -11.62 -6.41
C GLU A 94 -6.90 -11.94 -5.01
N ARG A 95 -8.03 -11.36 -4.63
CA ARG A 95 -8.75 -11.62 -3.37
C ARG A 95 -9.00 -13.11 -3.16
N GLU A 96 -9.53 -13.79 -4.18
CA GLU A 96 -9.75 -15.24 -4.15
C GLU A 96 -8.44 -16.04 -4.01
N ALA A 97 -7.35 -15.59 -4.64
CA ALA A 97 -6.06 -16.27 -4.55
C ALA A 97 -5.46 -16.15 -3.15
N GLU A 98 -5.53 -14.96 -2.54
CA GLU A 98 -5.10 -14.75 -1.17
C GLU A 98 -5.94 -15.59 -0.18
N MET A 99 -7.27 -15.63 -0.36
CA MET A 99 -8.15 -16.51 0.40
C MET A 99 -7.73 -17.97 0.34
N ARG A 100 -7.49 -18.50 -0.87
CA ARG A 100 -7.03 -19.88 -1.06
C ARG A 100 -5.70 -20.13 -0.35
N ARG A 101 -4.76 -19.19 -0.42
CA ARG A 101 -3.45 -19.31 0.24
C ARG A 101 -3.58 -19.36 1.76
N HIS A 102 -4.34 -18.44 2.36
CA HIS A 102 -4.59 -18.45 3.80
C HIS A 102 -5.27 -19.74 4.24
N GLU A 103 -6.25 -20.23 3.50
CA GLU A 103 -6.86 -21.53 3.78
C GLU A 103 -5.84 -22.69 3.73
N GLU A 104 -4.97 -22.73 2.72
CA GLU A 104 -3.92 -23.74 2.59
C GLU A 104 -2.90 -23.67 3.73
N GLU A 105 -2.54 -22.46 4.16
CA GLU A 105 -1.67 -22.25 5.31
C GLU A 105 -2.32 -22.78 6.59
N ILE A 106 -3.61 -22.48 6.80
CA ILE A 106 -4.39 -23.01 7.91
C ILE A 106 -4.47 -24.54 7.87
N ARG A 107 -4.52 -25.16 6.68
CA ARG A 107 -4.51 -26.64 6.50
C ARG A 107 -3.15 -27.26 6.81
N SER A 108 -2.05 -26.55 6.51
CA SER A 108 -0.69 -27.10 6.53
C SER A 108 0.07 -26.86 7.84
N LEU A 109 -0.19 -25.73 8.52
CA LEU A 109 0.47 -25.37 9.77
C LEU A 109 -0.41 -25.70 10.99
N SER A 110 0.21 -26.17 12.07
CA SER A 110 -0.47 -26.31 13.35
C SER A 110 -0.77 -24.95 13.97
N GLY A 111 -1.78 -24.89 14.86
CA GLY A 111 -2.13 -23.63 15.54
C GLY A 111 -0.95 -23.00 16.31
N ARG A 112 -0.01 -23.80 16.82
CA ARG A 112 1.19 -23.28 17.50
C ARG A 112 2.21 -22.70 16.52
N GLU A 113 2.37 -23.31 15.35
CA GLU A 113 3.24 -22.76 14.30
C GLU A 113 2.66 -21.45 13.75
N ARG A 114 1.32 -21.35 13.65
CA ARG A 114 0.64 -20.10 13.28
C ARG A 114 0.75 -19.03 14.37
N GLU A 115 0.58 -19.38 15.65
CA GLU A 115 0.80 -18.46 16.78
C GLU A 115 2.24 -17.96 16.85
N ALA A 116 3.22 -18.83 16.58
CA ALA A 116 4.64 -18.43 16.50
C ALA A 116 4.93 -17.49 15.32
N LYS A 117 4.13 -17.55 14.26
CA LYS A 117 4.15 -16.62 13.13
C LYS A 117 3.26 -15.39 13.33
N GLY A 118 2.62 -15.23 14.50
CA GLY A 118 1.71 -14.13 14.76
C GLY A 118 0.39 -14.16 13.98
N ARG A 119 0.03 -15.29 13.35
CA ARG A 119 -1.17 -15.45 12.48
C ARG A 119 -2.36 -16.07 13.20
N ALA A 120 -2.20 -16.45 14.46
CA ALA A 120 -3.26 -16.99 15.29
C ALA A 120 -2.99 -16.70 16.76
N VAL A 121 -4.04 -16.64 17.57
CA VAL A 121 -3.95 -16.51 19.02
C VAL A 121 -4.73 -17.65 19.65
N LEU A 122 -4.06 -18.44 20.48
CA LEU A 122 -4.62 -19.63 21.11
C LEU A 122 -5.06 -19.36 22.55
N ASP A 123 -5.85 -20.29 23.09
CA ASP A 123 -6.25 -20.36 24.50
C ASP A 123 -6.98 -19.09 24.99
N LEU A 124 -8.00 -18.69 24.23
CA LEU A 124 -8.85 -17.52 24.50
C LEU A 124 -10.17 -17.90 25.19
N ASP A 125 -10.68 -16.97 26.00
CA ASP A 125 -12.03 -16.98 26.58
C ASP A 125 -12.85 -15.82 26.01
N GLY A 126 -13.99 -16.11 25.37
CA GLY A 126 -14.86 -15.09 24.82
C GLY A 126 -15.86 -14.57 25.85
N ARG A 127 -16.01 -13.25 25.93
CA ARG A 127 -16.94 -12.55 26.81
C ARG A 127 -17.87 -11.68 25.98
N ASP A 128 -19.16 -11.84 26.23
CA ASP A 128 -20.22 -11.04 25.62
C ASP A 128 -20.04 -9.55 25.98
N GLN A 129 -20.09 -8.67 24.99
CA GLN A 129 -20.12 -7.21 25.15
C GLN A 129 -21.42 -6.57 24.64
N GLY A 130 -22.32 -7.35 24.01
CA GLY A 130 -23.57 -6.85 23.44
C GLY A 130 -23.45 -6.33 22.01
N GLU A 131 -24.46 -5.58 21.56
CA GLU A 131 -24.45 -4.90 20.25
C GLU A 131 -23.75 -3.52 20.37
N GLY A 132 -22.85 -3.24 19.43
CA GLY A 132 -22.16 -1.96 19.24
C GLY A 132 -22.26 -1.45 17.79
N LEU A 133 -21.55 -0.37 17.47
CA LEU A 133 -21.63 0.34 16.18
C LEU A 133 -21.33 -0.54 14.95
N GLY A 134 -20.50 -1.57 15.11
CA GLY A 134 -20.11 -2.50 14.04
C GLY A 134 -20.80 -3.86 14.05
N GLY A 135 -21.82 -4.08 14.89
CA GLY A 135 -22.46 -5.39 15.07
C GLY A 135 -22.36 -5.93 16.50
N TYR A 136 -22.42 -7.25 16.66
CA TYR A 136 -22.38 -7.88 17.98
C TYR A 136 -20.94 -8.10 18.43
N GLU A 137 -20.53 -7.47 19.52
CA GLU A 137 -19.15 -7.48 20.01
C GLU A 137 -18.88 -8.61 21.00
N VAL A 138 -17.74 -9.27 20.81
CA VAL A 138 -17.21 -10.26 21.74
C VAL A 138 -15.77 -9.95 22.07
N LYS A 139 -15.47 -9.86 23.37
CA LYS A 139 -14.11 -9.65 23.89
C LYS A 139 -13.44 -10.98 24.23
N PHE A 140 -12.38 -11.32 23.51
CA PHE A 140 -11.58 -12.51 23.73
C PHE A 140 -10.39 -12.19 24.61
N VAL A 141 -10.33 -12.83 25.78
CA VAL A 141 -9.28 -12.61 26.78
C VAL A 141 -8.38 -13.83 26.85
N ARG A 142 -7.06 -13.63 26.89
CA ARG A 142 -6.12 -14.76 26.98
C ARG A 142 -6.16 -15.40 28.36
N GLN A 143 -6.19 -16.74 28.40
CA GLN A 143 -6.26 -17.50 29.65
C GLN A 143 -4.94 -17.52 30.44
N ARG A 144 -3.81 -17.25 29.80
CA ARG A 144 -2.47 -17.36 30.38
C ARG A 144 -1.96 -16.00 30.88
N ASP A 145 -1.20 -16.01 31.98
CA ASP A 145 -0.60 -14.83 32.62
C ASP A 145 0.55 -14.18 31.82
N ASP A 146 0.87 -14.69 30.62
CA ASP A 146 1.95 -14.19 29.75
C ASP A 146 1.51 -13.07 28.80
N GLY A 147 0.24 -12.65 28.82
CA GLY A 147 -0.29 -11.59 27.95
C GLY A 147 -0.48 -12.05 26.51
N MET A 148 -0.95 -11.18 25.60
CA MET A 148 -1.09 -11.53 24.18
C MET A 148 0.27 -11.88 23.55
N PRO A 149 0.36 -12.87 22.64
CA PRO A 149 1.58 -13.13 21.90
C PRO A 149 1.85 -11.98 20.93
N GLU A 150 3.08 -11.84 20.45
CA GLU A 150 3.34 -10.99 19.27
C GLU A 150 2.50 -11.54 18.10
N THR A 151 1.61 -10.70 17.60
CA THR A 151 0.57 -11.07 16.63
C THR A 151 0.47 -9.99 15.57
N GLU A 152 0.23 -10.41 14.33
CA GLU A 152 -0.06 -9.52 13.21
C GLU A 152 -1.52 -9.06 13.19
N ILE A 153 -2.40 -9.75 13.96
CA ILE A 153 -3.81 -9.38 14.11
C ILE A 153 -3.94 -7.99 14.74
N GLY A 154 -4.40 -7.02 13.95
CA GLY A 154 -4.66 -5.63 14.32
C GLY A 154 -6.13 -5.23 14.19
N VAL A 155 -6.43 -3.97 14.51
CA VAL A 155 -7.76 -3.38 14.32
C VAL A 155 -8.09 -3.30 12.83
N GLY A 156 -9.29 -3.72 12.46
CA GLY A 156 -9.78 -3.81 11.07
C GLY A 156 -9.54 -5.18 10.42
N ASP A 157 -8.76 -6.07 11.03
CA ASP A 157 -8.55 -7.40 10.46
C ASP A 157 -9.80 -8.28 10.60
N LEU A 158 -10.13 -8.97 9.51
CA LEU A 158 -11.12 -10.03 9.56
C LEU A 158 -10.48 -11.26 10.22
N VAL A 159 -11.12 -11.76 11.26
CA VAL A 159 -10.64 -12.93 11.99
C VAL A 159 -11.70 -14.00 12.08
N MET A 160 -11.24 -15.23 12.13
CA MET A 160 -12.11 -16.39 12.28
C MET A 160 -11.96 -16.99 13.68
N VAL A 161 -13.09 -17.22 14.35
CA VAL A 161 -13.12 -17.77 15.71
C VAL A 161 -13.50 -19.23 15.68
N SER A 162 -12.67 -20.07 16.30
CA SER A 162 -12.87 -21.52 16.34
C SER A 162 -12.46 -22.12 17.68
N LYS A 163 -12.88 -23.37 17.96
CA LYS A 163 -12.41 -24.14 19.13
C LYS A 163 -11.20 -25.02 18.85
N GLN A 164 -11.12 -25.57 17.64
CA GLN A 164 -10.07 -26.53 17.27
C GLN A 164 -9.77 -26.46 15.78
N ASP A 165 -10.80 -26.66 14.97
CA ASP A 165 -10.70 -26.67 13.51
C ASP A 165 -11.21 -25.34 12.95
N PRO A 166 -10.30 -24.45 12.52
CA PRO A 166 -10.63 -23.15 11.92
C PRO A 166 -11.37 -23.28 10.58
N LEU A 167 -11.20 -24.37 9.82
CA LEU A 167 -11.76 -24.49 8.47
C LEU A 167 -13.15 -25.12 8.44
N ARG A 168 -13.83 -25.15 9.59
CA ARG A 168 -15.22 -25.58 9.61
C ARG A 168 -16.11 -24.46 9.10
N ASP A 169 -16.97 -24.80 8.15
CA ASP A 169 -17.95 -23.89 7.52
C ASP A 169 -18.90 -23.19 8.52
N ASP A 170 -19.00 -23.67 9.77
CA ASP A 170 -19.86 -23.11 10.81
C ASP A 170 -19.14 -22.17 11.80
N ASN A 171 -17.85 -21.88 11.59
CA ASN A 171 -17.11 -20.92 12.40
C ASN A 171 -17.50 -19.48 12.01
N PRO A 172 -17.80 -18.62 12.98
CA PRO A 172 -18.09 -17.23 12.71
C PRO A 172 -16.82 -16.45 12.40
N THR A 173 -16.93 -15.54 11.45
CA THR A 173 -15.94 -14.52 11.11
C THR A 173 -16.42 -13.18 11.66
N GLY A 174 -15.48 -12.35 12.09
CA GLY A 174 -15.78 -10.99 12.55
C GLY A 174 -14.58 -10.08 12.41
N THR A 175 -14.82 -8.78 12.47
CA THR A 175 -13.79 -7.75 12.30
C THR A 175 -13.25 -7.32 13.66
N VAL A 176 -11.93 -7.26 13.80
CA VAL A 176 -11.30 -6.83 15.04
C VAL A 176 -11.54 -5.34 15.26
N THR A 177 -12.22 -4.98 16.36
CA THR A 177 -12.50 -3.58 16.72
C THR A 177 -11.49 -3.03 17.72
N GLN A 178 -10.86 -3.90 18.52
CA GLN A 178 -9.90 -3.47 19.53
C GLN A 178 -8.86 -4.55 19.81
N VAL A 179 -7.59 -4.15 19.95
CA VAL A 179 -6.52 -5.03 20.45
C VAL A 179 -5.88 -4.38 21.66
N THR A 180 -5.70 -5.15 22.74
CA THR A 180 -4.99 -4.72 23.94
C THR A 180 -3.93 -5.76 24.32
N GLY A 181 -3.06 -5.44 25.27
CA GLY A 181 -2.04 -6.40 25.74
C GLY A 181 -2.59 -7.70 26.34
N GLN A 182 -3.91 -7.80 26.60
CA GLN A 182 -4.53 -9.00 27.18
C GLN A 182 -5.80 -9.47 26.46
N SER A 183 -6.28 -8.76 25.45
CA SER A 183 -7.54 -9.10 24.78
C SER A 183 -7.61 -8.64 23.34
N VAL A 184 -8.45 -9.31 22.56
CA VAL A 184 -8.90 -8.89 21.23
C VAL A 184 -10.42 -8.78 21.27
N THR A 185 -10.98 -7.65 20.88
CA THR A 185 -12.42 -7.47 20.69
C THR A 185 -12.74 -7.62 19.21
N VAL A 186 -13.75 -8.42 18.90
CA VAL A 186 -14.18 -8.70 17.53
C VAL A 186 -15.67 -8.42 17.43
N SER A 187 -16.06 -7.69 16.39
CA SER A 187 -17.45 -7.46 16.02
C SER A 187 -17.92 -8.48 14.97
N PHE A 188 -19.13 -8.99 15.13
CA PHE A 188 -19.77 -9.95 14.24
C PHE A 188 -21.04 -9.38 13.62
N ASP A 189 -21.39 -9.80 12.40
CA ASP A 189 -22.68 -9.51 11.75
C ASP A 189 -23.84 -10.24 12.45
N GLY A 190 -24.24 -9.72 13.62
CA GLY A 190 -25.26 -10.27 14.51
C GLY A 190 -24.72 -11.24 15.58
N GLU A 191 -25.59 -11.72 16.47
CA GLU A 191 -25.22 -12.57 17.61
C GLU A 191 -24.52 -13.87 17.14
N PRO A 192 -23.23 -14.07 17.48
CA PRO A 192 -22.47 -15.21 16.99
C PRO A 192 -22.90 -16.51 17.69
N ALA A 193 -22.47 -17.65 17.15
CA ALA A 193 -22.81 -18.95 17.71
C ALA A 193 -22.36 -19.05 19.18
N GLY A 194 -23.22 -19.58 20.06
CA GLY A 194 -23.00 -19.55 21.52
C GLY A 194 -21.72 -20.23 22.04
N PHE A 195 -20.97 -20.95 21.20
CA PHE A 195 -19.66 -21.47 21.58
C PHE A 195 -18.58 -20.38 21.68
N VAL A 196 -18.79 -19.24 21.01
CA VAL A 196 -17.91 -18.08 20.97
C VAL A 196 -17.78 -17.42 22.35
N PHE A 197 -18.75 -17.59 23.23
CA PHE A 197 -18.70 -17.15 24.64
C PHE A 197 -18.07 -18.21 25.59
N GLY A 198 -17.36 -19.17 25.02
CA GLY A 198 -16.76 -20.29 25.74
C GLY A 198 -15.27 -20.08 26.01
N SER A 199 -14.61 -21.17 26.39
CA SER A 199 -13.18 -21.26 26.63
C SER A 199 -12.48 -22.14 25.60
N GLU A 200 -11.14 -22.12 25.61
CA GLU A 200 -10.27 -22.87 24.68
C GLU A 200 -10.53 -22.45 23.22
N LEU A 201 -10.79 -21.16 23.03
CA LEU A 201 -11.00 -20.56 21.73
C LEU A 201 -9.66 -20.21 21.08
N ARG A 202 -9.71 -20.13 19.76
CA ARG A 202 -8.64 -19.68 18.91
C ARG A 202 -9.20 -18.66 17.94
N ILE A 203 -8.44 -17.60 17.73
CA ILE A 203 -8.65 -16.64 16.66
C ILE A 203 -7.55 -16.85 15.63
N ASP A 204 -7.93 -16.99 14.36
CA ASP A 204 -6.99 -16.98 13.24
C ASP A 204 -7.18 -15.70 12.45
N LEU A 205 -6.06 -15.08 12.06
CA LEU A 205 -6.07 -14.05 11.02
C LEU A 205 -6.65 -14.67 9.74
N TYR A 206 -7.70 -14.07 9.23
CA TYR A 206 -8.35 -14.43 7.99
C TYR A 206 -8.13 -13.31 6.97
N VAL A 207 -8.51 -13.51 5.70
CA VAL A 207 -8.23 -12.50 4.66
C VAL A 207 -8.89 -11.18 5.03
N ASN A 208 -8.07 -10.14 5.10
CA ASN A 208 -8.54 -8.78 5.31
C ASN A 208 -9.23 -8.30 4.02
N ASP A 209 -10.54 -8.54 3.96
CA ASP A 209 -11.37 -8.15 2.81
C ASP A 209 -11.51 -6.63 2.68
N VAL A 210 -11.22 -5.87 3.75
CA VAL A 210 -11.40 -4.42 3.79
C VAL A 210 -10.53 -3.74 2.74
N THR A 211 -9.29 -4.19 2.55
CA THR A 211 -8.40 -3.60 1.53
C THR A 211 -8.94 -3.81 0.12
N TYR A 212 -9.51 -4.99 -0.18
CA TYR A 212 -10.14 -5.28 -1.48
C TYR A 212 -11.46 -4.53 -1.66
N GLN A 213 -12.27 -4.45 -0.62
CA GLN A 213 -13.51 -3.67 -0.61
C GLN A 213 -13.22 -2.21 -0.92
N ARG A 214 -12.24 -1.59 -0.25
CA ARG A 214 -11.83 -0.20 -0.53
C ARG A 214 -11.35 0.00 -1.97
N MET A 215 -10.65 -0.96 -2.56
CA MET A 215 -10.29 -0.91 -3.98
C MET A 215 -11.54 -0.95 -4.88
N GLN A 216 -12.52 -1.78 -4.55
CA GLN A 216 -13.79 -1.86 -5.28
C GLN A 216 -14.61 -0.58 -5.11
N ASP A 217 -14.69 -0.03 -3.89
CA ASP A 217 -15.37 1.23 -3.59
C ASP A 217 -14.73 2.39 -4.35
N ALA A 218 -13.40 2.41 -4.45
CA ALA A 218 -12.68 3.42 -5.25
C ALA A 218 -13.02 3.32 -6.74
N LEU A 219 -13.04 2.11 -7.29
CA LEU A 219 -13.45 1.86 -8.68
C LEU A 219 -14.91 2.29 -8.93
N ASP A 220 -15.81 2.01 -7.99
CA ASP A 220 -17.22 2.44 -8.06
C ASP A 220 -17.35 3.98 -7.95
N ALA A 221 -16.53 4.62 -7.11
CA ALA A 221 -16.48 6.08 -6.99
C ALA A 221 -16.00 6.74 -8.28
N LEU A 222 -14.98 6.18 -8.95
CA LEU A 222 -14.55 6.64 -10.28
C LEU A 222 -15.71 6.53 -11.29
N LEU A 223 -16.43 5.42 -11.31
CA LEU A 223 -17.55 5.23 -12.22
C LEU A 223 -18.72 6.20 -11.94
N ALA A 224 -18.93 6.54 -10.66
CA ALA A 224 -19.99 7.42 -10.20
C ALA A 224 -19.64 8.92 -10.24
N ALA A 225 -18.38 9.27 -10.51
CA ALA A 225 -17.90 10.65 -10.49
C ALA A 225 -18.73 11.56 -11.43
N GLU A 226 -19.22 12.67 -10.88
CA GLU A 226 -20.03 13.64 -11.62
C GLU A 226 -19.16 14.43 -12.61
N ASP A 227 -19.64 14.60 -13.84
CA ASP A 227 -18.89 15.33 -14.88
C ASP A 227 -18.58 16.78 -14.44
N GLY A 228 -17.38 17.23 -14.77
CA GLY A 228 -16.87 18.54 -14.36
C GLY A 228 -16.20 18.58 -12.98
N THR A 229 -16.18 17.47 -12.25
CA THR A 229 -15.33 17.32 -11.05
C THR A 229 -13.89 16.98 -11.41
N SER A 230 -12.95 17.25 -10.50
CA SER A 230 -11.55 16.82 -10.61
C SER A 230 -11.44 15.29 -10.73
N LEU A 231 -12.22 14.55 -9.93
CA LEU A 231 -12.26 13.09 -10.01
C LEU A 231 -12.74 12.57 -11.37
N ALA A 232 -13.73 13.22 -12.00
CA ALA A 232 -14.15 12.86 -13.36
C ALA A 232 -13.07 13.11 -14.41
N HIS A 233 -12.30 14.20 -14.29
CA HIS A 233 -11.14 14.45 -15.15
C HIS A 233 -10.05 13.39 -14.96
N LEU A 234 -9.68 13.09 -13.70
CA LEU A 234 -8.70 12.04 -13.39
C LEU A 234 -9.14 10.66 -13.89
N ARG A 235 -10.43 10.32 -13.71
CA ARG A 235 -11.04 9.11 -14.26
C ARG A 235 -10.84 9.02 -15.77
N ASP A 236 -11.10 10.09 -16.50
CA ASP A 236 -11.01 10.10 -17.96
C ASP A 236 -9.56 10.02 -18.42
N VAL A 237 -8.61 10.66 -17.72
CA VAL A 237 -7.17 10.51 -17.97
C VAL A 237 -6.73 9.06 -17.71
N PHE A 238 -7.12 8.46 -16.57
CA PHE A 238 -6.71 7.11 -16.23
C PHE A 238 -7.36 6.07 -17.15
N ALA A 239 -8.60 6.24 -17.57
CA ALA A 239 -9.26 5.36 -18.54
C ALA A 239 -8.74 5.55 -19.98
N GLY A 240 -7.85 6.52 -20.23
CA GLY A 240 -7.31 6.82 -21.56
C GLY A 240 -8.33 7.50 -22.50
N VAL A 241 -9.35 8.13 -21.91
CA VAL A 241 -10.39 8.88 -22.62
C VAL A 241 -9.97 10.33 -22.85
N ALA A 242 -9.20 10.90 -21.93
CA ALA A 242 -8.67 12.26 -22.02
C ALA A 242 -7.14 12.25 -21.95
N ASP A 243 -6.52 13.25 -22.59
CA ASP A 243 -5.10 13.52 -22.40
C ASP A 243 -4.88 14.30 -21.09
N PRO A 244 -3.78 14.05 -20.38
CA PRO A 244 -3.41 14.81 -19.19
C PRO A 244 -3.07 16.26 -19.55
N ALA A 245 -3.22 17.16 -18.58
CA ALA A 245 -2.96 18.58 -18.74
C ALA A 245 -1.49 18.86 -19.07
N ASP A 246 -1.27 19.87 -19.91
CA ASP A 246 0.08 20.30 -20.29
C ASP A 246 0.89 20.72 -19.04
N PRO A 247 2.05 20.11 -18.78
CA PRO A 247 2.84 20.41 -17.58
C PRO A 247 3.46 21.81 -17.70
N SER A 248 2.87 22.77 -17.01
CA SER A 248 3.39 24.15 -16.89
C SER A 248 4.18 24.30 -15.60
N PRO A 249 5.52 24.39 -15.63
CA PRO A 249 6.32 24.47 -14.41
C PRO A 249 5.95 25.72 -13.61
N ALA A 250 5.70 25.56 -12.31
CA ALA A 250 5.38 26.68 -11.46
C ALA A 250 6.62 27.53 -11.12
N GLU A 251 6.41 28.82 -10.89
CA GLU A 251 7.46 29.71 -10.39
C GLU A 251 7.73 29.40 -8.91
N VAL A 252 8.77 28.60 -8.65
CA VAL A 252 9.31 28.33 -7.31
C VAL A 252 10.62 29.09 -7.14
N GLU A 253 10.58 30.23 -6.44
CA GLU A 253 11.76 31.09 -6.21
C GLU A 253 12.57 30.67 -4.97
N GLY A 254 11.94 30.07 -3.96
CA GLY A 254 12.58 29.60 -2.72
C GLY A 254 12.30 28.12 -2.50
N PHE A 255 13.36 27.31 -2.46
CA PHE A 255 13.29 25.90 -2.06
C PHE A 255 13.55 25.81 -0.56
N PHE A 256 12.86 24.92 0.13
CA PHE A 256 13.07 24.71 1.56
C PHE A 256 14.33 23.87 1.81
N ASP A 257 14.62 22.91 0.93
CA ASP A 257 15.91 22.20 0.90
C ASP A 257 16.88 22.82 -0.13
N ASP A 258 17.88 23.54 0.38
CA ASP A 258 18.96 24.12 -0.42
C ASP A 258 19.88 23.07 -1.07
N ALA A 259 19.88 21.82 -0.58
CA ALA A 259 20.73 20.75 -1.09
C ALA A 259 20.18 20.09 -2.37
N LEU A 260 18.95 20.41 -2.77
CA LEU A 260 18.36 19.85 -3.99
C LEU A 260 19.18 20.19 -5.22
N ASN A 261 19.44 19.18 -6.05
CA ASN A 261 20.11 19.34 -7.34
C ASN A 261 19.14 19.84 -8.42
N ASP A 262 19.68 20.17 -9.59
CA ASP A 262 18.90 20.74 -10.71
C ASP A 262 17.76 19.81 -11.18
N SER A 263 18.00 18.50 -11.22
CA SER A 263 16.97 17.54 -11.64
C SER A 263 15.81 17.43 -10.64
N GLN A 264 16.10 17.50 -9.34
CA GLN A 264 15.09 17.52 -8.28
C GLN A 264 14.33 18.84 -8.28
N ARG A 265 15.02 19.99 -8.40
CA ARG A 265 14.37 21.31 -8.46
C ARG A 265 13.44 21.42 -9.66
N GLU A 266 13.82 20.88 -10.80
CA GLU A 266 12.97 20.84 -11.99
C GLU A 266 11.75 19.93 -11.78
N ALA A 267 11.95 18.74 -11.22
CA ALA A 267 10.85 17.84 -10.88
C ALA A 267 9.84 18.52 -9.93
N VAL A 268 10.32 19.25 -8.91
CA VAL A 268 9.46 20.02 -7.99
C VAL A 268 8.68 21.10 -8.75
N ARG A 269 9.33 21.91 -9.60
CA ARG A 269 8.61 22.96 -10.35
C ARG A 269 7.51 22.40 -11.25
N ARG A 270 7.81 21.30 -11.95
CA ARG A 270 6.84 20.63 -12.83
C ARG A 270 5.72 20.00 -12.01
N ALA A 271 6.06 19.24 -10.97
CA ALA A 271 5.09 18.65 -10.06
C ALA A 271 4.14 19.72 -9.50
N VAL A 272 4.63 20.75 -8.81
CA VAL A 272 3.76 21.75 -8.19
C VAL A 272 2.98 22.59 -9.24
N GLY A 273 3.41 22.62 -10.51
CA GLY A 273 2.73 23.35 -11.58
C GLY A 273 1.70 22.56 -12.41
N THR A 274 1.72 21.23 -12.34
CA THR A 274 0.75 20.39 -13.06
C THR A 274 -0.62 20.45 -12.39
N GLU A 275 -1.71 20.53 -13.18
CA GLU A 275 -3.07 20.68 -12.66
C GLU A 275 -3.77 19.35 -12.34
N ASP A 276 -3.31 18.24 -12.91
CA ASP A 276 -3.92 16.91 -12.75
C ASP A 276 -2.94 15.83 -12.26
N VAL A 277 -2.04 15.32 -13.09
CA VAL A 277 -1.16 14.18 -12.74
C VAL A 277 0.29 14.41 -13.12
N HIS A 278 1.21 14.26 -12.16
CA HIS A 278 2.66 14.35 -12.39
C HIS A 278 3.42 13.12 -11.91
N LEU A 279 4.45 12.69 -12.66
CA LEU A 279 5.26 11.52 -12.33
C LEU A 279 6.70 11.91 -12.02
N ILE A 280 7.15 11.67 -10.79
CA ILE A 280 8.56 11.78 -10.39
C ILE A 280 9.20 10.40 -10.50
N HIS A 281 9.97 10.18 -11.56
CA HIS A 281 10.76 8.95 -11.72
C HIS A 281 12.09 9.13 -11.02
N GLY A 282 12.26 8.47 -9.86
CA GLY A 282 13.51 8.55 -9.12
C GLY A 282 14.21 7.21 -8.94
N PRO A 283 15.25 6.95 -9.73
CA PRO A 283 16.08 5.75 -9.59
C PRO A 283 16.77 5.62 -8.21
N PRO A 284 17.39 4.48 -7.90
CA PRO A 284 18.00 4.22 -6.59
C PRO A 284 18.98 5.33 -6.16
N GLY A 285 18.83 5.80 -4.93
CA GLY A 285 19.73 6.81 -4.34
C GLY A 285 19.56 8.24 -4.88
N THR A 286 18.58 8.53 -5.74
CA THR A 286 18.36 9.87 -6.32
C THR A 286 17.57 10.83 -5.43
N GLY A 287 17.10 10.38 -4.27
CA GLY A 287 16.34 11.21 -3.33
C GLY A 287 14.87 11.41 -3.73
N LYS A 288 14.18 10.35 -4.21
CA LYS A 288 12.73 10.32 -4.48
C LYS A 288 11.92 10.97 -3.36
N THR A 289 11.94 10.36 -2.18
CA THR A 289 11.19 10.81 -1.02
C THR A 289 11.62 12.21 -0.57
N THR A 290 12.88 12.64 -0.81
CA THR A 290 13.33 14.01 -0.51
C THR A 290 12.66 15.00 -1.44
N THR A 291 12.55 14.64 -2.71
CA THR A 291 11.88 15.45 -3.73
C THR A 291 10.37 15.49 -3.48
N ALA A 292 9.75 14.37 -3.12
CA ALA A 292 8.33 14.30 -2.75
C ALA A 292 8.02 15.16 -1.52
N VAL A 293 8.88 15.13 -0.48
CA VAL A 293 8.76 15.99 0.69
C VAL A 293 8.88 17.47 0.32
N GLU A 294 9.79 17.85 -0.58
CA GLU A 294 9.85 19.23 -1.06
C GLU A 294 8.55 19.61 -1.80
N VAL A 295 7.99 18.74 -2.64
CA VAL A 295 6.70 19.00 -3.31
C VAL A 295 5.60 19.25 -2.28
N ILE A 296 5.48 18.38 -1.25
CA ILE A 296 4.51 18.55 -0.15
C ILE A 296 4.67 19.94 0.49
N ARG A 297 5.89 20.32 0.85
CA ARG A 297 6.15 21.63 1.49
C ARG A 297 5.79 22.81 0.59
N GLN A 298 6.02 22.69 -0.72
CA GLN A 298 5.69 23.74 -1.69
C GLN A 298 4.18 23.85 -1.93
N CYS A 299 3.44 22.74 -1.92
CA CYS A 299 1.97 22.73 -1.97
C CYS A 299 1.38 23.39 -0.70
N VAL A 300 1.85 23.00 0.48
CA VAL A 300 1.39 23.60 1.75
C VAL A 300 1.71 25.11 1.82
N ASP A 301 2.88 25.56 1.36
CA ASP A 301 3.22 27.00 1.31
C ASP A 301 2.29 27.80 0.39
N ARG A 302 1.66 27.13 -0.59
CA ARG A 302 0.63 27.71 -1.47
C ARG A 302 -0.78 27.67 -0.86
N GLY A 303 -0.91 27.08 0.32
CA GLY A 303 -2.18 26.92 1.04
C GLY A 303 -3.02 25.73 0.56
N GLU A 304 -2.40 24.76 -0.11
CA GLU A 304 -3.05 23.50 -0.49
C GLU A 304 -3.09 22.54 0.70
N SER A 305 -4.22 21.84 0.89
CA SER A 305 -4.28 20.67 1.78
C SER A 305 -3.65 19.46 1.09
N VAL A 306 -2.80 18.73 1.82
CA VAL A 306 -2.01 17.64 1.23
C VAL A 306 -2.27 16.30 1.92
N LEU A 307 -2.66 15.31 1.12
CA LEU A 307 -2.67 13.90 1.49
C LEU A 307 -1.41 13.25 0.95
N ALA A 308 -0.60 12.64 1.82
CA ALA A 308 0.60 11.91 1.43
C ALA A 308 0.42 10.41 1.73
N THR A 309 0.51 9.57 0.71
CA THR A 309 0.32 8.12 0.88
C THR A 309 1.40 7.27 0.25
N ALA A 310 1.43 5.99 0.65
CA ALA A 310 2.22 4.96 0.03
C ALA A 310 1.56 3.58 0.24
N ALA A 311 2.00 2.58 -0.53
CA ALA A 311 1.47 1.21 -0.39
C ALA A 311 1.83 0.54 0.94
N SER A 312 2.96 0.90 1.57
CA SER A 312 3.45 0.27 2.80
C SER A 312 3.61 1.25 3.95
N ASN A 313 3.37 0.78 5.18
CA ASN A 313 3.57 1.57 6.40
C ASN A 313 5.00 2.12 6.50
N THR A 314 6.02 1.32 6.13
CA THR A 314 7.43 1.76 6.16
C THR A 314 7.69 2.96 5.25
N ALA A 315 7.09 2.98 4.05
CA ALA A 315 7.23 4.11 3.13
C ALA A 315 6.55 5.37 3.67
N VAL A 316 5.35 5.24 4.25
CA VAL A 316 4.66 6.35 4.91
C VAL A 316 5.48 6.89 6.09
N ASP A 317 6.02 5.99 6.93
CA ASP A 317 6.83 6.37 8.07
C ASP A 317 8.10 7.13 7.64
N ASN A 318 8.71 6.77 6.50
CA ASN A 318 9.85 7.51 5.94
C ASN A 318 9.50 8.93 5.49
N VAL A 319 8.29 9.14 4.96
CA VAL A 319 7.77 10.47 4.62
C VAL A 319 7.54 11.28 5.89
N VAL A 320 6.86 10.70 6.88
CA VAL A 320 6.58 11.33 8.18
C VAL A 320 7.86 11.74 8.89
N GLU A 321 8.87 10.86 8.96
CA GLU A 321 10.16 11.17 9.61
C GLU A 321 10.85 12.38 8.98
N ARG A 322 10.72 12.59 7.67
CA ARG A 322 11.32 13.74 6.98
C ARG A 322 10.51 15.02 7.14
N LEU A 323 9.19 14.89 7.26
CA LEU A 323 8.31 16.04 7.52
C LEU A 323 8.37 16.46 9.00
N ALA A 324 8.65 15.54 9.92
CA ALA A 324 8.78 15.78 11.36
C ALA A 324 9.87 16.81 11.71
N ASP A 325 10.93 16.89 10.90
CA ASP A 325 12.02 17.88 11.05
C ASP A 325 11.68 19.26 10.44
N THR A 326 10.43 19.46 9.98
CA THR A 326 9.97 20.71 9.36
C THR A 326 9.04 21.49 10.29
N ASP A 327 8.67 22.71 9.90
CA ASP A 327 7.70 23.55 10.63
C ASP A 327 6.23 23.19 10.32
N LEU A 328 5.97 22.10 9.58
CA LEU A 328 4.62 21.67 9.19
C LEU A 328 3.93 20.86 10.28
N ASP A 329 2.61 21.00 10.35
CA ASP A 329 1.77 20.19 11.21
C ASP A 329 1.38 18.87 10.54
N VAL A 330 2.04 17.78 10.91
CA VAL A 330 1.92 16.46 10.27
C VAL A 330 1.10 15.51 11.13
N VAL A 331 0.10 14.85 10.54
CA VAL A 331 -0.69 13.79 11.17
C VAL A 331 -0.49 12.47 10.44
N ARG A 332 -0.13 11.41 11.17
CA ARG A 332 -0.03 10.04 10.67
C ARG A 332 -1.28 9.25 11.07
N VAL A 333 -2.13 8.91 10.10
CA VAL A 333 -3.35 8.11 10.34
C VAL A 333 -3.05 6.63 10.14
N GLY A 334 -3.29 5.81 11.15
CA GLY A 334 -2.97 4.38 11.19
C GLY A 334 -1.69 4.08 11.98
N HIS A 335 -1.36 2.79 12.11
CA HIS A 335 -0.27 2.33 12.97
C HIS A 335 1.08 2.37 12.23
N PRO A 336 2.13 2.98 12.80
CA PRO A 336 3.45 3.00 12.19
C PRO A 336 4.07 1.60 12.22
N ALA A 337 4.85 1.27 11.17
CA ALA A 337 5.62 0.01 11.14
C ALA A 337 6.73 0.03 12.18
N ARG A 338 7.31 1.22 12.42
CA ARG A 338 8.38 1.42 13.41
C ARG A 338 7.87 2.24 14.58
N VAL A 339 8.21 1.79 15.77
CA VAL A 339 7.71 2.38 17.01
C VAL A 339 8.73 3.36 17.60
N THR A 340 9.11 4.37 16.81
CA THR A 340 10.03 5.43 17.27
C THR A 340 9.26 6.52 18.04
N PRO A 341 9.88 7.21 19.01
CA PRO A 341 9.23 8.31 19.71
C PRO A 341 8.73 9.41 18.76
N THR A 342 9.53 9.77 17.75
CA THR A 342 9.18 10.77 16.74
C THR A 342 7.92 10.36 15.98
N LEU A 343 7.83 9.12 15.48
CA LEU A 343 6.66 8.68 14.73
C LEU A 343 5.38 8.69 15.59
N ARG A 344 5.49 8.28 16.87
CA ARG A 344 4.35 8.30 17.81
C ARG A 344 3.80 9.69 18.06
N GLU A 345 4.66 10.70 18.19
CA GLU A 345 4.23 12.09 18.41
C GLU A 345 3.37 12.63 17.25
N HIS A 346 3.49 12.04 16.07
CA HIS A 346 2.71 12.40 14.89
C HIS A 346 1.49 11.51 14.65
N THR A 347 1.27 10.41 15.39
CA THR A 347 0.10 9.55 15.13
C THR A 347 -1.19 10.26 15.51
N LEU A 348 -2.26 10.00 14.74
CA LEU A 348 -3.59 10.56 15.01
C LEU A 348 -4.01 10.26 16.45
N ASP A 349 -3.85 9.02 16.91
CA ASP A 349 -4.23 8.58 18.25
C ASP A 349 -3.58 9.44 19.36
N GLU A 350 -2.26 9.66 19.29
CA GLU A 350 -1.52 10.43 20.31
C GLU A 350 -1.95 11.91 20.29
N ARG A 351 -2.24 12.45 19.10
CA ARG A 351 -2.69 13.83 18.94
C ARG A 351 -4.11 14.03 19.44
N VAL A 352 -5.00 13.09 19.13
CA VAL A 352 -6.39 13.08 19.59
C VAL A 352 -6.42 12.99 21.12
N GLU A 353 -5.58 12.16 21.73
CA GLU A 353 -5.45 12.05 23.19
C GLU A 353 -5.14 13.39 23.87
N ALA A 354 -4.44 14.30 23.18
CA ALA A 354 -4.08 15.61 23.71
C ALA A 354 -5.20 16.67 23.61
N THR A 355 -6.29 16.39 22.88
CA THR A 355 -7.39 17.35 22.67
C THR A 355 -8.31 17.46 23.89
N ASP A 356 -8.89 18.65 24.11
CA ASP A 356 -9.92 18.84 25.13
C ASP A 356 -11.19 18.02 24.81
N ALA A 357 -11.53 17.86 23.53
CA ALA A 357 -12.66 17.08 23.07
C ALA A 357 -12.56 15.60 23.48
N TYR A 358 -11.40 14.99 23.25
CA TYR A 358 -11.17 13.60 23.65
C TYR A 358 -11.15 13.40 25.16
N GLN A 359 -10.60 14.34 25.94
CA GLN A 359 -10.66 14.25 27.40
C GLN A 359 -12.11 14.25 27.91
N ARG A 360 -12.99 15.08 27.30
CA ARG A 360 -14.43 15.05 27.60
C ARG A 360 -15.10 13.75 27.14
N SER A 361 -14.71 13.21 25.98
CA SER A 361 -15.20 11.91 25.50
C SER A 361 -14.89 10.82 26.52
N ARG A 362 -13.65 10.76 27.02
CA ARG A 362 -13.25 9.82 28.07
C ARG A 362 -14.04 9.97 29.36
N GLU A 363 -14.27 11.19 29.82
CA GLU A 363 -15.11 11.45 31.01
C GLU A 363 -16.55 10.98 30.80
N ALA A 364 -17.15 11.28 29.63
CA ALA A 364 -18.50 10.83 29.29
C ALA A 364 -18.58 9.29 29.19
N ARG A 365 -17.56 8.65 28.63
CA ARG A 365 -17.49 7.19 28.51
C ARG A 365 -17.34 6.51 29.87
N GLU A 366 -16.55 7.09 30.78
CA GLU A 366 -16.44 6.62 32.17
C GLU A 366 -17.78 6.77 32.90
N GLU A 367 -18.47 7.91 32.75
CA GLU A 367 -19.81 8.13 33.31
C GLU A 367 -20.83 7.13 32.76
N ALA A 368 -20.78 6.82 31.46
CA ALA A 368 -21.64 5.82 30.83
C ALA A 368 -21.44 4.42 31.41
N PHE A 369 -20.18 4.00 31.60
CA PHE A 369 -19.85 2.72 32.21
C PHE A 369 -20.28 2.64 33.69
N ASP A 370 -20.03 3.69 34.47
CA ASP A 370 -20.46 3.75 35.87
C ASP A 370 -22.00 3.67 35.97
N ALA A 371 -22.73 4.39 35.13
CA ALA A 371 -24.18 4.37 35.07
C ALA A 371 -24.73 3.00 34.62
N LEU A 372 -24.04 2.34 33.68
CA LEU A 372 -24.36 0.98 33.25
C LEU A 372 -24.19 -0.03 34.38
N ASP A 373 -23.05 0.00 35.08
CA ASP A 373 -22.78 -0.88 36.21
C ASP A 373 -23.83 -0.68 37.32
N GLU A 374 -24.16 0.57 37.66
CA GLU A 374 -25.23 0.89 38.61
C GLU A 374 -26.60 0.36 38.17
N LEU A 375 -26.92 0.39 36.88
CA LEU A 375 -28.16 -0.15 36.32
C LEU A 375 -28.18 -1.69 36.37
N GLU A 376 -27.05 -2.35 36.15
CA GLU A 376 -26.95 -3.82 36.19
C GLU A 376 -26.99 -4.39 37.61
N GLU A 377 -26.48 -3.65 38.61
CA GLU A 377 -26.51 -4.04 40.02
C GLU A 377 -27.88 -3.83 40.70
N ARG A 378 -28.82 -3.15 40.03
CA ARG A 378 -30.16 -2.87 40.59
C ARG A 378 -31.06 -4.10 40.62
N ASP A 379 -31.35 -4.56 41.83
CA ASP A 379 -32.30 -5.65 42.09
C ASP A 379 -33.79 -5.22 42.01
N ASP A 380 -34.07 -3.91 41.96
CA ASP A 380 -35.42 -3.34 41.97
C ASP A 380 -36.07 -3.19 40.58
N LEU A 381 -35.28 -3.32 39.52
CA LEU A 381 -35.73 -3.23 38.13
C LEU A 381 -35.69 -4.60 37.45
N THR A 382 -36.50 -4.78 36.41
CA THR A 382 -36.52 -6.03 35.63
C THR A 382 -35.94 -5.76 34.24
N LYS A 383 -34.78 -6.36 33.94
CA LYS A 383 -34.21 -6.33 32.57
C LYS A 383 -35.16 -7.02 31.59
N PRO A 384 -35.53 -6.39 30.45
CA PRO A 384 -36.46 -6.93 29.46
C PRO A 384 -35.76 -8.00 28.59
N SER A 385 -35.40 -9.13 29.21
CA SER A 385 -34.73 -10.26 28.57
C SER A 385 -35.44 -11.60 28.88
N GLY A 386 -35.16 -12.62 28.08
CA GLY A 386 -35.63 -13.99 28.29
C GLY A 386 -37.13 -14.12 28.62
N GLN A 387 -37.43 -14.62 29.82
CA GLN A 387 -38.81 -14.87 30.27
C GLN A 387 -39.67 -13.60 30.44
N TRP A 388 -39.04 -12.43 30.54
CA TRP A 388 -39.69 -11.14 30.75
C TRP A 388 -39.95 -10.38 29.44
N ARG A 389 -39.10 -10.51 28.40
CA ARG A 389 -39.32 -9.85 27.10
C ARG A 389 -40.51 -10.43 26.33
N ARG A 390 -40.65 -11.77 26.28
CA ARG A 390 -41.73 -12.51 25.58
C ARG A 390 -42.10 -11.95 24.18
N GLY A 391 -41.12 -11.48 23.43
CA GLY A 391 -41.28 -10.88 22.10
C GLY A 391 -42.08 -9.58 22.08
N LEU A 392 -42.13 -8.84 23.19
CA LEU A 392 -42.57 -7.45 23.22
C LEU A 392 -41.43 -6.58 22.70
N SER A 393 -41.76 -5.58 21.88
CA SER A 393 -40.83 -4.50 21.54
C SER A 393 -40.75 -3.51 22.70
N ASP A 394 -39.69 -2.72 22.74
CA ASP A 394 -39.47 -1.73 23.79
C ASP A 394 -40.56 -0.65 23.80
N GLU A 395 -40.99 -0.19 22.61
CA GLU A 395 -42.16 0.68 22.44
C GLU A 395 -43.43 0.07 23.07
N ARG A 396 -43.65 -1.24 22.86
CA ARG A 396 -44.84 -1.91 23.42
C ARG A 396 -44.76 -2.10 24.92
N ILE A 397 -43.56 -2.27 25.49
CA ILE A 397 -43.35 -2.33 26.93
C ILE A 397 -43.70 -0.98 27.56
N ARG A 398 -43.20 0.13 26.99
CA ARG A 398 -43.51 1.49 27.43
C ARG A 398 -45.01 1.80 27.39
N GLU A 399 -45.68 1.50 26.27
CA GLU A 399 -47.15 1.67 26.16
C GLU A 399 -47.92 0.88 27.23
N LEU A 400 -47.53 -0.37 27.48
CA LEU A 400 -48.21 -1.22 28.45
C LEU A 400 -47.98 -0.76 29.90
N ALA A 401 -46.80 -0.20 30.19
CA ALA A 401 -46.49 0.42 31.49
C ALA A 401 -47.35 1.66 31.71
N GLU A 402 -47.45 2.56 30.72
CA GLU A 402 -48.33 3.74 30.78
C GLU A 402 -49.81 3.36 30.96
N GLU A 403 -50.27 2.30 30.27
CA GLU A 403 -51.63 1.78 30.40
C GLU A 403 -51.87 1.02 31.73
N GLY A 404 -50.81 0.69 32.48
CA GLY A 404 -50.87 -0.11 33.71
C GLY A 404 -51.39 -1.54 33.47
N ARG A 405 -51.01 -2.16 32.34
CA ARG A 405 -51.59 -3.43 31.87
C ARG A 405 -50.59 -4.57 31.83
N SER A 406 -51.06 -5.74 32.24
CA SER A 406 -50.37 -7.00 32.01
C SER A 406 -50.48 -7.45 30.55
N SER A 407 -49.46 -8.14 30.06
CA SER A 407 -49.44 -8.70 28.70
C SER A 407 -48.69 -10.03 28.68
N ARG A 408 -49.17 -10.96 27.85
CA ARG A 408 -48.53 -12.26 27.58
C ARG A 408 -48.09 -13.04 28.84
N GLY A 409 -48.78 -12.86 29.97
CA GLY A 409 -48.48 -13.52 31.25
C GLY A 409 -47.38 -12.87 32.09
N ILE A 410 -47.02 -11.61 31.79
CA ILE A 410 -46.14 -10.75 32.58
C ILE A 410 -47.02 -9.81 33.43
N PRO A 411 -46.83 -9.71 34.75
CA PRO A 411 -47.56 -8.77 35.61
C PRO A 411 -47.34 -7.31 35.19
N ALA A 412 -48.33 -6.43 35.43
CA ALA A 412 -48.22 -5.00 35.12
C ALA A 412 -47.03 -4.34 35.85
N GLU A 413 -46.84 -4.67 37.13
CA GLU A 413 -45.68 -4.23 37.94
C GLU A 413 -44.33 -4.58 37.28
N LYS A 414 -44.20 -5.78 36.71
CA LYS A 414 -42.97 -6.17 36.00
C LYS A 414 -42.81 -5.49 34.65
N ILE A 415 -43.91 -5.07 34.02
CA ILE A 415 -43.87 -4.26 32.80
C ILE A 415 -43.45 -2.82 33.13
N GLU A 416 -43.94 -2.26 34.23
CA GLU A 416 -43.50 -0.96 34.75
C GLU A 416 -42.00 -0.99 35.09
N GLU A 417 -41.51 -1.98 35.85
CA GLU A 417 -40.08 -2.13 36.13
C GLU A 417 -39.21 -2.31 34.87
N MET A 418 -39.74 -2.96 33.81
CA MET A 418 -39.04 -3.06 32.52
C MET A 418 -39.01 -1.73 31.77
N ALA A 419 -40.09 -0.95 31.82
CA ALA A 419 -40.13 0.37 31.19
C ALA A 419 -39.17 1.34 31.87
N ASP A 420 -39.11 1.33 33.21
CA ASP A 420 -38.15 2.12 33.99
C ASP A 420 -36.70 1.68 33.69
N TRP A 421 -36.44 0.36 33.56
CA TRP A 421 -35.13 -0.14 33.13
C TRP A 421 -34.74 0.35 31.74
N LEU A 422 -35.68 0.35 30.79
CA LEU A 422 -35.47 0.83 29.43
C LEU A 422 -35.20 2.33 29.37
N GLU A 423 -35.91 3.14 30.17
CA GLU A 423 -35.64 4.58 30.29
C GLU A 423 -34.21 4.82 30.78
N ARG A 424 -33.71 4.01 31.73
CA ARG A 424 -32.36 4.20 32.28
C ARG A 424 -31.29 3.68 31.36
N ARG A 425 -31.62 2.63 30.59
CA ARG A 425 -30.76 2.17 29.52
C ARG A 425 -30.62 3.23 28.43
N GLU A 426 -31.71 3.92 28.07
CA GLU A 426 -31.66 5.07 27.15
C GLU A 426 -30.78 6.21 27.69
N GLU A 427 -30.87 6.55 28.99
CA GLU A 427 -29.98 7.54 29.62
C GLU A 427 -28.49 7.13 29.51
N VAL A 428 -28.17 5.83 29.61
CA VAL A 428 -26.81 5.30 29.44
C VAL A 428 -26.38 5.33 27.98
N ASP A 429 -27.25 4.94 27.06
CA ASP A 429 -26.96 4.92 25.63
C ASP A 429 -26.70 6.38 25.14
N GLU A 430 -27.46 7.37 25.62
CA GLU A 430 -27.22 8.80 25.34
C GLU A 430 -25.82 9.28 25.81
N LEU A 431 -25.26 8.72 26.89
CA LEU A 431 -23.91 9.04 27.34
C LEU A 431 -22.83 8.43 26.45
N PHE A 432 -23.06 7.20 25.94
CA PHE A 432 -22.18 6.59 24.94
C PHE A 432 -22.21 7.36 23.63
N ASP A 433 -23.39 7.68 23.10
CA ASP A 433 -23.55 8.50 21.89
C ASP A 433 -22.81 9.84 22.05
N ARG A 434 -22.93 10.47 23.23
CA ARG A 434 -22.22 11.71 23.53
C ARG A 434 -20.70 11.55 23.56
N ALA A 435 -20.20 10.43 24.06
CA ALA A 435 -18.77 10.13 24.07
C ALA A 435 -18.24 9.92 22.64
N ASP A 436 -18.99 9.21 21.80
CA ASP A 436 -18.64 8.95 20.40
C ASP A 436 -18.65 10.26 19.59
N GLU A 437 -19.68 11.11 19.73
CA GLU A 437 -19.72 12.46 19.12
C GLU A 437 -18.49 13.32 19.48
N LEU A 438 -18.05 13.25 20.74
CA LEU A 438 -16.90 14.01 21.24
C LEU A 438 -15.57 13.43 20.72
N GLU A 439 -15.52 12.13 20.44
CA GLU A 439 -14.37 11.47 19.84
C GLU A 439 -14.25 11.84 18.35
N GLU A 440 -15.35 11.83 17.61
CA GLU A 440 -15.43 12.33 16.24
C GLU A 440 -15.02 13.82 16.15
N GLU A 441 -15.51 14.66 17.07
CA GLU A 441 -15.10 16.07 17.18
C GLU A 441 -13.59 16.21 17.38
N ALA A 442 -12.99 15.36 18.22
CA ALA A 442 -11.55 15.38 18.49
C ALA A 442 -10.71 14.97 17.28
N VAL A 443 -11.14 13.93 16.56
CA VAL A 443 -10.50 13.48 15.32
C VAL A 443 -10.57 14.57 14.25
N ALA A 444 -11.75 15.15 14.03
CA ALA A 444 -11.94 16.23 13.07
C ALA A 444 -11.08 17.45 13.42
N GLU A 445 -11.02 17.85 14.69
CA GLU A 445 -10.17 18.96 15.16
C GLU A 445 -8.69 18.75 14.77
N VAL A 446 -8.17 17.53 14.94
CA VAL A 446 -6.78 17.21 14.60
C VAL A 446 -6.54 17.18 13.10
N LEU A 447 -7.45 16.58 12.33
CA LEU A 447 -7.30 16.45 10.87
C LEU A 447 -7.48 17.78 10.14
N GLU A 448 -8.48 18.59 10.53
CA GLU A 448 -8.71 19.93 9.94
C GLU A 448 -7.57 20.92 10.24
N ALA A 449 -6.85 20.72 11.35
CA ALA A 449 -5.71 21.54 11.72
C ALA A 449 -4.40 21.13 11.02
N ALA A 450 -4.34 19.93 10.44
CA ALA A 450 -3.13 19.39 9.85
C ALA A 450 -2.78 20.08 8.53
N ASP A 451 -1.49 20.40 8.35
CA ASP A 451 -0.97 20.83 7.04
C ASP A 451 -0.85 19.63 6.08
N VAL A 452 -0.50 18.46 6.63
CA VAL A 452 -0.29 17.22 5.86
C VAL A 452 -0.84 16.03 6.62
N VAL A 453 -1.68 15.23 5.95
CA VAL A 453 -2.14 13.94 6.43
C VAL A 453 -1.34 12.84 5.74
N CYS A 454 -0.66 11.99 6.51
CA CYS A 454 0.13 10.86 6.02
C CYS A 454 -0.55 9.53 6.36
N THR A 455 -0.78 8.66 5.37
CA THR A 455 -1.40 7.36 5.61
C THR A 455 -1.07 6.33 4.53
N THR A 456 -1.45 5.05 4.69
CA THR A 456 -1.29 4.09 3.59
C THR A 456 -2.42 4.25 2.58
N ASN A 457 -2.20 3.80 1.33
CA ASN A 457 -3.26 3.79 0.31
C ASN A 457 -4.53 3.11 0.83
N ALA A 458 -4.41 1.93 1.45
CA ALA A 458 -5.55 1.23 2.02
C ALA A 458 -6.20 2.00 3.16
N THR A 459 -5.42 2.59 4.08
CA THR A 459 -5.96 3.34 5.23
C THR A 459 -6.62 4.66 4.82
N SER A 460 -6.25 5.25 3.66
CA SER A 460 -6.90 6.48 3.18
C SER A 460 -8.41 6.35 2.96
N GLY A 461 -8.90 5.14 2.63
CA GLY A 461 -10.34 4.84 2.51
C GLY A 461 -10.99 4.39 3.83
N SER A 462 -10.43 4.73 4.99
CA SER A 462 -11.06 4.43 6.29
C SER A 462 -12.10 5.47 6.67
N ASP A 463 -13.08 5.07 7.49
CA ASP A 463 -14.14 5.95 8.01
C ASP A 463 -13.60 7.22 8.69
N VAL A 464 -12.40 7.14 9.29
CA VAL A 464 -11.71 8.28 9.91
C VAL A 464 -11.43 9.43 8.94
N LEU A 465 -11.23 9.13 7.66
CA LEU A 465 -10.96 10.10 6.59
C LEU A 465 -12.17 10.30 5.67
N GLU A 466 -13.32 9.69 5.98
CA GLU A 466 -14.52 9.84 5.19
C GLU A 466 -14.97 11.31 5.18
N GLY A 467 -15.24 11.85 3.99
CA GLY A 467 -15.67 13.23 3.80
C GLY A 467 -14.56 14.29 3.82
N PHE A 468 -13.29 13.91 4.02
CA PHE A 468 -12.16 14.82 3.82
C PHE A 468 -11.74 14.85 2.35
N GLU A 469 -11.58 16.06 1.81
CA GLU A 469 -11.09 16.31 0.45
C GLU A 469 -9.75 17.07 0.52
N PHE A 470 -8.83 16.72 -0.37
CA PHE A 470 -7.48 17.27 -0.42
C PHE A 470 -7.20 17.92 -1.76
N ASP A 471 -6.54 19.08 -1.76
CA ASP A 471 -6.14 19.73 -3.00
C ASP A 471 -5.09 18.87 -3.74
N THR A 472 -4.13 18.30 -3.03
CA THR A 472 -3.04 17.51 -3.63
C THR A 472 -2.81 16.18 -2.93
N LEU A 473 -2.79 15.10 -3.71
CA LEU A 473 -2.28 13.78 -3.31
C LEU A 473 -0.82 13.62 -3.73
N VAL A 474 0.06 13.24 -2.79
CA VAL A 474 1.44 12.81 -3.05
C VAL A 474 1.59 11.32 -2.71
N LEU A 475 1.74 10.49 -3.74
CA LEU A 475 1.93 9.04 -3.63
C LEU A 475 3.43 8.70 -3.72
N ASP A 476 4.06 8.26 -2.63
CA ASP A 476 5.43 7.72 -2.66
C ASP A 476 5.45 6.20 -2.90
N GLU A 477 6.52 5.72 -3.53
CA GLU A 477 6.67 4.33 -3.97
C GLU A 477 5.47 3.79 -4.78
N ALA A 478 4.89 4.64 -5.64
CA ALA A 478 3.68 4.34 -6.43
C ALA A 478 3.84 3.11 -7.34
N THR A 479 5.07 2.77 -7.72
CA THR A 479 5.39 1.59 -8.56
C THR A 479 5.41 0.27 -7.77
N GLN A 480 5.15 0.31 -6.46
CA GLN A 480 4.98 -0.88 -5.62
C GLN A 480 3.50 -1.16 -5.28
N ALA A 481 2.58 -0.34 -5.80
CA ALA A 481 1.15 -0.47 -5.59
C ALA A 481 0.47 -0.90 -6.89
N ILE A 482 -0.47 -1.85 -6.79
CA ILE A 482 -1.39 -2.14 -7.89
C ILE A 482 -2.28 -0.93 -8.14
N GLU A 483 -2.67 -0.71 -9.39
CA GLU A 483 -3.46 0.46 -9.79
C GLU A 483 -4.72 0.67 -8.94
N PRO A 484 -5.56 -0.35 -8.65
CA PRO A 484 -6.74 -0.19 -7.78
C PRO A 484 -6.41 0.29 -6.36
N SER A 485 -5.24 -0.03 -5.84
CA SER A 485 -4.80 0.47 -4.53
C SER A 485 -4.48 1.97 -4.59
N CYS A 486 -3.86 2.45 -5.66
CA CYS A 486 -3.62 3.89 -5.86
C CYS A 486 -4.92 4.67 -6.02
N LEU A 487 -5.99 4.06 -6.57
CA LEU A 487 -7.28 4.73 -6.73
C LEU A 487 -7.93 5.11 -5.39
N ILE A 488 -7.67 4.37 -4.31
CA ILE A 488 -8.28 4.63 -2.99
C ILE A 488 -8.03 6.07 -2.50
N PRO A 489 -6.77 6.56 -2.41
CA PRO A 489 -6.54 7.96 -2.02
C PRO A 489 -6.90 8.97 -3.14
N ILE A 490 -6.88 8.56 -4.41
CA ILE A 490 -7.18 9.46 -5.54
C ILE A 490 -8.63 9.96 -5.47
N THR A 491 -9.58 9.15 -5.00
CA THR A 491 -10.99 9.58 -4.87
C THR A 491 -11.19 10.77 -3.95
N SER A 492 -10.22 11.06 -3.08
CA SER A 492 -10.26 12.16 -2.11
C SER A 492 -9.40 13.37 -2.49
N ALA A 493 -8.85 13.42 -3.72
CA ALA A 493 -7.92 14.47 -4.12
C ALA A 493 -8.19 15.09 -5.49
N ASP A 494 -7.94 16.38 -5.63
CA ASP A 494 -8.15 17.10 -6.91
C ASP A 494 -7.08 16.78 -7.96
N ARG A 495 -5.85 16.50 -7.51
CA ARG A 495 -4.69 16.22 -8.36
C ARG A 495 -3.69 15.31 -7.67
N VAL A 496 -2.82 14.68 -8.46
CA VAL A 496 -1.95 13.58 -8.04
C VAL A 496 -0.50 13.82 -8.46
N VAL A 497 0.44 13.67 -7.52
CA VAL A 497 1.87 13.57 -7.78
C VAL A 497 2.34 12.20 -7.34
N MET A 498 2.80 11.37 -8.27
CA MET A 498 3.31 10.04 -7.97
C MET A 498 4.83 10.01 -8.05
N ALA A 499 5.50 9.54 -7.01
CA ALA A 499 6.92 9.24 -6.99
C ALA A 499 7.13 7.73 -7.02
N GLY A 500 8.02 7.26 -7.90
CA GLY A 500 8.23 5.82 -8.08
C GLY A 500 9.41 5.49 -8.99
N ASP A 501 9.64 4.19 -9.16
CA ASP A 501 10.64 3.67 -10.10
C ASP A 501 10.21 2.32 -10.69
N HIS A 502 9.68 2.37 -11.91
CA HIS A 502 9.22 1.20 -12.65
C HIS A 502 10.34 0.27 -13.14
N ARG A 503 11.61 0.64 -12.91
CA ARG A 503 12.76 -0.25 -13.14
C ARG A 503 13.18 -1.02 -11.88
N GLN A 504 12.47 -0.83 -10.76
CA GLN A 504 12.57 -1.63 -9.53
C GLN A 504 11.40 -2.62 -9.42
N LEU A 505 11.23 -3.25 -8.26
CA LEU A 505 10.23 -4.31 -8.06
C LEU A 505 8.80 -3.81 -8.38
N PRO A 506 8.02 -4.57 -9.17
CA PRO A 506 6.59 -4.33 -9.32
C PRO A 506 5.83 -4.69 -8.02
N PRO A 507 4.53 -4.37 -7.92
CA PRO A 507 3.69 -4.89 -6.84
C PRO A 507 3.69 -6.42 -6.82
N THR A 508 3.56 -6.98 -5.62
CA THR A 508 3.38 -8.42 -5.43
C THR A 508 1.92 -8.77 -5.72
N VAL A 509 1.69 -9.59 -6.75
CA VAL A 509 0.38 -10.13 -7.13
C VAL A 509 0.44 -11.64 -7.00
N GLN A 510 -0.41 -12.22 -6.15
CA GLN A 510 -0.42 -13.64 -5.83
C GLN A 510 -1.05 -14.47 -6.95
N ASN A 511 -2.05 -13.92 -7.63
CA ASN A 511 -2.72 -14.57 -8.75
C ASN A 511 -1.94 -14.32 -10.05
N GLU A 512 -1.23 -15.34 -10.55
CA GLU A 512 -0.46 -15.25 -11.79
C GLU A 512 -1.31 -15.02 -13.05
N ASP A 513 -2.59 -15.38 -13.06
CA ASP A 513 -3.50 -15.04 -14.16
C ASP A 513 -3.83 -13.54 -14.13
N ALA A 514 -4.26 -13.02 -12.98
CA ALA A 514 -4.54 -11.59 -12.81
C ALA A 514 -3.30 -10.72 -13.09
N ALA A 515 -2.13 -11.17 -12.62
CA ALA A 515 -0.86 -10.51 -12.88
C ALA A 515 -0.52 -10.44 -14.38
N ARG A 516 -0.86 -11.47 -15.16
CA ARG A 516 -0.66 -11.51 -16.62
C ARG A 516 -1.69 -10.69 -17.38
N GLU A 517 -2.89 -10.53 -16.83
CA GLU A 517 -3.98 -9.76 -17.43
C GLU A 517 -3.89 -8.25 -17.17
N GLY A 518 -2.96 -7.79 -16.33
CA GLY A 518 -2.64 -6.36 -16.18
C GLY A 518 -2.50 -5.89 -14.74
N LEU A 519 -2.88 -6.69 -13.74
CA LEU A 519 -2.86 -6.26 -12.34
C LEU A 519 -1.45 -5.93 -11.81
N ARG A 520 -0.41 -6.50 -12.44
CA ARG A 520 1.00 -6.23 -12.08
C ARG A 520 1.51 -4.90 -12.65
N GLU A 521 0.91 -4.41 -13.73
CA GLU A 521 1.24 -3.11 -14.30
C GLU A 521 0.68 -2.00 -13.40
N THR A 522 1.54 -1.09 -12.98
CA THR A 522 1.16 0.00 -12.09
C THR A 522 0.60 1.20 -12.85
N LEU A 523 -0.25 1.99 -12.20
CA LEU A 523 -0.74 3.26 -12.77
C LEU A 523 0.41 4.17 -13.22
N PHE A 524 1.50 4.19 -12.44
CA PHE A 524 2.71 4.94 -12.77
C PHE A 524 3.34 4.45 -14.09
N GLU A 525 3.50 3.14 -14.25
CA GLU A 525 4.07 2.53 -15.46
C GLU A 525 3.23 2.87 -16.68
N ARG A 526 1.92 2.60 -16.59
CA ARG A 526 0.99 2.81 -17.68
C ARG A 526 0.98 4.26 -18.15
N LEU A 527 0.90 5.22 -17.23
CA LEU A 527 0.96 6.64 -17.58
C LEU A 527 2.33 7.07 -18.12
N ALA A 528 3.43 6.56 -17.56
CA ALA A 528 4.77 6.88 -18.03
C ALA A 528 5.07 6.36 -19.44
N GLU A 529 4.44 5.25 -19.85
CA GLU A 529 4.59 4.68 -21.19
C GLU A 529 3.78 5.43 -22.26
N HIS A 530 2.62 5.97 -21.89
CA HIS A 530 1.72 6.68 -22.81
C HIS A 530 1.99 8.19 -22.88
N HIS A 531 2.52 8.79 -21.81
CA HIS A 531 2.70 10.23 -21.68
C HIS A 531 4.09 10.60 -21.11
N ASP A 532 5.11 10.57 -21.97
CA ASP A 532 6.50 10.92 -21.59
C ASP A 532 6.63 12.32 -20.96
N ASP A 533 5.78 13.27 -21.37
CA ASP A 533 5.85 14.66 -20.90
C ASP A 533 5.48 14.83 -19.43
N LEU A 534 4.72 13.90 -18.83
CA LEU A 534 4.36 13.93 -17.41
C LEU A 534 5.51 13.58 -16.48
N ARG A 535 6.57 12.96 -17.02
CA ARG A 535 7.62 12.34 -16.22
C ARG A 535 8.82 13.25 -16.03
N SER A 536 9.25 13.38 -14.78
CA SER A 536 10.49 14.03 -14.37
C SER A 536 11.48 12.98 -13.84
N LEU A 537 12.55 12.72 -14.60
CA LEU A 537 13.62 11.80 -14.19
C LEU A 537 14.65 12.50 -13.28
N LEU A 538 14.83 11.97 -12.07
CA LEU A 538 15.93 12.36 -11.18
C LEU A 538 17.22 11.69 -11.64
N ARG A 539 18.31 12.47 -11.78
CA ARG A 539 19.53 12.00 -12.47
C ARG A 539 20.72 11.76 -11.55
N THR A 540 20.87 12.54 -10.50
CA THR A 540 22.03 12.43 -9.59
C THR A 540 21.72 11.53 -8.42
N GLN A 541 22.52 10.48 -8.21
CA GLN A 541 22.40 9.56 -7.08
C GLN A 541 23.49 9.79 -6.02
N TYR A 542 23.14 9.53 -4.76
CA TYR A 542 23.95 9.83 -3.57
C TYR A 542 24.22 8.59 -2.70
N ARG A 543 24.06 7.39 -3.27
CA ARG A 543 24.17 6.10 -2.57
C ARG A 543 25.41 5.32 -2.98
N MET A 544 25.51 5.00 -4.26
CA MET A 544 26.41 3.98 -4.84
C MET A 544 27.73 4.57 -5.30
N HIS A 545 28.79 3.77 -5.22
CA HIS A 545 30.03 4.00 -5.97
C HIS A 545 29.73 4.02 -7.48
N GLU A 546 30.49 4.79 -8.26
CA GLU A 546 30.29 4.95 -9.71
C GLU A 546 30.25 3.60 -10.45
N THR A 547 31.22 2.71 -10.21
CA THR A 547 31.24 1.35 -10.80
C THR A 547 29.97 0.53 -10.58
N ILE A 548 29.36 0.60 -9.39
CA ILE A 548 28.12 -0.13 -9.08
C ILE A 548 26.95 0.54 -9.84
N GLN A 549 26.92 1.87 -9.81
CA GLN A 549 25.88 2.69 -10.42
C GLN A 549 25.88 2.64 -11.95
N GLU A 550 27.06 2.62 -12.59
CA GLU A 550 27.23 2.71 -14.05
C GLU A 550 26.56 1.51 -14.73
N PHE A 551 26.70 0.28 -14.21
CA PHE A 551 25.96 -0.88 -14.72
C PHE A 551 24.44 -0.67 -14.69
N SER A 552 23.92 -0.25 -13.53
CA SER A 552 22.48 -0.04 -13.36
C SER A 552 21.98 1.05 -14.32
N ALA A 553 22.74 2.13 -14.47
CA ALA A 553 22.40 3.24 -15.36
C ALA A 553 22.35 2.83 -16.83
N GLU A 554 23.38 2.12 -17.31
CA GLU A 554 23.44 1.69 -18.70
C GLU A 554 22.34 0.67 -19.03
N ARG A 555 22.06 -0.27 -18.12
CA ARG A 555 21.10 -1.35 -18.36
C ARG A 555 19.64 -0.93 -18.19
N PHE A 556 19.33 -0.14 -17.16
CA PHE A 556 17.95 0.11 -16.74
C PHE A 556 17.48 1.55 -16.98
N TYR A 557 18.39 2.50 -17.16
CA TYR A 557 18.07 3.94 -17.19
C TYR A 557 18.72 4.68 -18.36
N ASP A 558 19.02 4.01 -19.47
CA ASP A 558 19.55 4.60 -20.71
C ASP A 558 20.81 5.46 -20.52
N GLY A 559 21.62 5.15 -19.50
CA GLY A 559 22.84 5.89 -19.15
C GLY A 559 22.57 7.27 -18.52
N ALA A 560 21.35 7.55 -18.07
CA ALA A 560 20.96 8.87 -17.58
C ALA A 560 21.35 9.18 -16.12
N LEU A 561 21.84 8.18 -15.37
CA LEU A 561 22.19 8.34 -13.95
C LEU A 561 23.66 8.70 -13.74
N GLU A 562 23.89 9.60 -12.80
CA GLU A 562 25.20 10.13 -12.45
C GLU A 562 25.49 10.02 -10.95
N ALA A 563 26.68 9.54 -10.59
CA ALA A 563 27.15 9.52 -9.21
C ALA A 563 27.57 10.91 -8.73
N ALA A 564 26.99 11.35 -7.60
CA ALA A 564 27.42 12.54 -6.90
C ALA A 564 28.88 12.42 -6.45
N GLU A 565 29.61 13.54 -6.40
CA GLU A 565 31.02 13.59 -6.00
C GLU A 565 31.27 12.98 -4.61
N SER A 566 30.28 13.04 -3.72
CA SER A 566 30.36 12.48 -2.35
C SER A 566 30.44 10.95 -2.29
N VAL A 567 29.93 10.25 -3.32
CA VAL A 567 29.88 8.78 -3.38
C VAL A 567 30.65 8.19 -4.54
N ARG A 568 31.05 9.00 -5.52
CA ARG A 568 31.69 8.53 -6.75
C ARG A 568 32.83 7.53 -6.51
N ASP A 569 33.75 7.87 -5.61
CA ASP A 569 35.00 7.15 -5.37
C ASP A 569 35.04 6.45 -3.98
N HIS A 570 33.89 6.27 -3.32
CA HIS A 570 33.86 5.75 -1.95
C HIS A 570 33.99 4.23 -1.87
N THR A 571 34.98 3.72 -1.15
CA THR A 571 35.21 2.26 -1.04
C THR A 571 35.22 1.81 0.42
N LEU A 572 35.38 0.50 0.67
CA LEU A 572 35.47 -0.03 2.04
C LEU A 572 36.67 0.50 2.82
N ARG A 573 37.71 1.02 2.14
CA ARG A 573 38.79 1.78 2.82
C ARG A 573 38.24 2.96 3.63
N GLY A 574 37.15 3.57 3.18
CA GLY A 574 36.49 4.66 3.90
C GLY A 574 35.92 4.24 5.26
N LEU A 575 35.72 2.94 5.49
CA LEU A 575 35.32 2.35 6.77
C LEU A 575 36.52 1.87 7.61
N GLY A 576 37.75 2.01 7.10
CA GLY A 576 38.97 1.57 7.79
C GLY A 576 39.33 0.12 7.57
N VAL A 577 38.70 -0.57 6.61
CA VAL A 577 39.06 -1.95 6.22
C VAL A 577 40.34 -1.92 5.39
N GLU A 578 41.40 -2.59 5.86
CA GLU A 578 42.65 -2.75 5.12
C GLU A 578 42.80 -4.16 4.54
N PRO A 579 43.47 -4.34 3.38
CA PRO A 579 43.65 -5.66 2.77
C PRO A 579 44.32 -6.69 3.70
N ASP A 580 45.22 -6.23 4.57
CA ASP A 580 45.93 -7.08 5.53
C ASP A 580 45.04 -7.63 6.66
N ASP A 581 43.86 -7.01 6.90
CA ASP A 581 42.87 -7.46 7.88
C ASP A 581 42.03 -8.63 7.36
N LEU A 582 41.98 -8.81 6.04
CA LEU A 582 41.24 -9.87 5.37
C LEU A 582 42.11 -11.12 5.16
N PRO A 583 41.60 -12.33 5.39
CA PRO A 583 42.34 -13.56 5.15
C PRO A 583 42.45 -13.88 3.65
N GLU A 584 43.52 -14.57 3.24
CA GLU A 584 43.82 -14.87 1.82
C GLU A 584 42.66 -15.46 0.98
N PRO A 585 41.80 -16.36 1.50
CA PRO A 585 40.71 -16.91 0.70
C PRO A 585 39.65 -15.88 0.30
N THR A 586 39.36 -14.91 1.17
CA THR A 586 38.32 -13.90 0.97
C THR A 586 38.88 -12.54 0.57
N ARG A 587 40.16 -12.26 0.82
CA ARG A 587 40.81 -10.98 0.48
C ARG A 587 40.64 -10.57 -1.00
N PRO A 588 40.81 -11.45 -2.01
CA PRO A 588 40.58 -11.06 -3.40
C PRO A 588 39.12 -10.68 -3.67
N ILE A 589 38.18 -11.30 -2.95
CA ILE A 589 36.74 -11.05 -3.10
C ILE A 589 36.33 -9.75 -2.38
N LEU A 590 36.85 -9.57 -1.17
CA LEU A 590 36.56 -8.45 -0.29
C LEU A 590 37.56 -7.29 -0.44
N ASP A 591 38.30 -7.21 -1.56
CA ASP A 591 39.32 -6.17 -1.77
C ASP A 591 38.69 -4.79 -1.50
N PRO A 592 39.19 -4.03 -0.51
CA PRO A 592 38.58 -2.78 -0.10
C PRO A 592 38.76 -1.65 -1.11
N ASP A 593 39.59 -1.83 -2.14
CA ASP A 593 39.73 -0.91 -3.27
C ASP A 593 38.75 -1.21 -4.41
N GLU A 594 38.18 -2.43 -4.46
CA GLU A 594 37.31 -2.88 -5.55
C GLU A 594 35.83 -2.76 -5.16
N PRO A 595 35.04 -1.88 -5.78
CA PRO A 595 33.63 -1.68 -5.44
C PRO A 595 32.70 -2.78 -5.95
N LEU A 596 33.07 -3.51 -7.02
CA LEU A 596 32.18 -4.51 -7.62
C LEU A 596 32.94 -5.79 -7.90
N THR A 597 32.50 -6.89 -7.29
CA THR A 597 33.12 -8.19 -7.51
C THR A 597 32.08 -9.25 -7.85
N PHE A 598 32.27 -9.97 -8.95
CA PHE A 598 31.53 -11.20 -9.24
C PHE A 598 32.39 -12.41 -8.89
N VAL A 599 31.83 -13.33 -8.11
CA VAL A 599 32.49 -14.58 -7.71
C VAL A 599 31.86 -15.72 -8.48
N ASP A 600 32.63 -16.29 -9.40
CA ASP A 600 32.16 -17.36 -10.28
C ASP A 600 32.32 -18.74 -9.62
N THR A 601 31.20 -19.41 -9.43
CA THR A 601 31.13 -20.76 -8.87
C THR A 601 31.05 -21.88 -9.92
N ALA A 602 31.10 -21.58 -11.23
CA ALA A 602 30.98 -22.59 -12.30
C ALA A 602 32.04 -23.71 -12.21
N ASN A 603 33.22 -23.38 -11.67
CA ASN A 603 34.34 -24.32 -11.56
C ASN A 603 34.37 -25.13 -10.24
N VAL A 604 33.34 -25.00 -9.40
CA VAL A 604 33.21 -25.74 -8.13
C VAL A 604 31.90 -26.55 -8.09
N ASP A 605 31.86 -27.61 -7.29
CA ASP A 605 30.63 -28.40 -7.08
C ASP A 605 29.68 -27.65 -6.15
N ALA A 606 28.96 -26.68 -6.73
CA ALA A 606 28.02 -25.78 -6.06
C ALA A 606 26.61 -25.95 -6.64
N ALA A 607 26.13 -27.18 -6.76
CA ALA A 607 24.81 -27.45 -7.33
C ALA A 607 23.66 -26.90 -6.46
N GLU A 608 22.61 -26.42 -7.10
CA GLU A 608 21.38 -26.00 -6.40
C GLU A 608 20.57 -27.19 -5.86
N HIS A 609 19.80 -26.94 -4.80
CA HIS A 609 18.90 -27.90 -4.16
C HIS A 609 17.50 -27.30 -3.95
N GLN A 610 16.48 -28.15 -3.95
CA GLN A 610 15.12 -27.80 -3.55
C GLN A 610 14.69 -28.75 -2.42
N ARG A 611 14.25 -28.18 -1.29
CA ARG A 611 13.81 -28.96 -0.12
C ARG A 611 12.47 -29.64 -0.42
N GLU A 612 12.24 -30.81 0.17
CA GLU A 612 10.96 -31.52 -0.01
C GLU A 612 9.81 -30.69 0.57
N GLY A 613 8.84 -30.33 -0.27
CA GLY A 613 7.68 -29.53 0.13
C GLY A 613 7.90 -28.00 0.10
N SER A 614 9.08 -27.52 -0.28
CA SER A 614 9.34 -26.09 -0.48
C SER A 614 9.32 -25.71 -1.96
N PRO A 615 8.64 -24.61 -2.36
CA PRO A 615 8.75 -24.06 -3.70
C PRO A 615 10.06 -23.29 -3.93
N SER A 616 10.79 -22.95 -2.86
CA SER A 616 12.05 -22.20 -2.89
C SER A 616 13.26 -23.12 -3.17
N ARG A 617 14.44 -22.50 -3.30
CA ARG A 617 15.71 -23.18 -3.61
C ARG A 617 16.86 -22.65 -2.75
N GLU A 618 17.90 -23.46 -2.63
CA GLU A 618 19.11 -23.13 -1.89
C GLU A 618 20.35 -23.65 -2.63
N ASN A 619 21.50 -23.02 -2.37
CA ASN A 619 22.80 -23.48 -2.81
C ASN A 619 23.71 -23.59 -1.57
N PRO A 620 23.99 -24.82 -1.10
CA PRO A 620 24.89 -25.08 0.02
C PRO A 620 26.19 -24.31 -0.02
N ARG A 621 26.84 -24.35 -1.18
CA ARG A 621 28.21 -23.90 -1.30
C ARG A 621 28.29 -22.38 -1.37
N GLU A 622 27.31 -21.75 -2.02
CA GLU A 622 27.17 -20.30 -1.97
C GLU A 622 26.82 -19.81 -0.56
N ALA A 623 25.94 -20.49 0.17
CA ALA A 623 25.57 -20.10 1.53
C ALA A 623 26.80 -20.13 2.47
N GLU A 624 27.59 -21.20 2.41
CA GLU A 624 28.87 -21.31 3.13
C GLU A 624 29.82 -20.15 2.78
N LEU A 625 29.98 -19.87 1.48
CA LEU A 625 30.89 -18.83 1.00
C LEU A 625 30.46 -17.43 1.43
N VAL A 626 29.18 -17.11 1.28
CA VAL A 626 28.65 -15.80 1.67
C VAL A 626 28.72 -15.62 3.18
N ALA A 627 28.49 -16.68 3.97
CA ALA A 627 28.67 -16.64 5.41
C ALA A 627 30.15 -16.45 5.81
N ASP A 628 31.11 -17.08 5.10
CA ASP A 628 32.55 -16.85 5.29
C ASP A 628 32.92 -15.39 4.98
N LEU A 629 32.45 -14.85 3.85
CA LEU A 629 32.68 -13.47 3.43
C LEU A 629 32.13 -12.47 4.47
N ALA A 630 30.90 -12.68 4.93
CA ALA A 630 30.29 -11.85 5.95
C ALA A 630 31.08 -11.89 7.26
N ALA A 631 31.43 -13.09 7.75
CA ALA A 631 32.19 -13.25 8.99
C ALA A 631 33.58 -12.58 8.91
N ASP A 632 34.27 -12.70 7.78
CA ASP A 632 35.57 -12.07 7.56
C ASP A 632 35.46 -10.54 7.44
N ALA A 633 34.42 -10.02 6.79
CA ALA A 633 34.18 -8.58 6.72
C ALA A 633 33.92 -7.98 8.12
N LEU A 634 33.12 -8.65 8.95
CA LEU A 634 32.90 -8.25 10.34
C LEU A 634 34.20 -8.30 11.16
N ALA A 635 35.00 -9.35 10.98
CA ALA A 635 36.29 -9.48 11.65
C ALA A 635 37.30 -8.39 11.23
N ALA A 636 37.21 -7.94 9.98
CA ALA A 636 38.00 -6.83 9.43
C ALA A 636 37.48 -5.44 9.82
N GLY A 637 36.37 -5.36 10.58
CA GLY A 637 35.89 -4.12 11.19
C GLY A 637 34.69 -3.46 10.51
N VAL A 638 34.03 -4.12 9.55
CA VAL A 638 32.72 -3.66 9.05
C VAL A 638 31.70 -3.79 10.17
N ASP A 639 30.93 -2.74 10.44
CA ASP A 639 29.85 -2.79 11.44
C ASP A 639 28.73 -3.72 10.95
N PRO A 640 28.15 -4.58 11.81
CA PRO A 640 27.00 -5.40 11.41
C PRO A 640 25.86 -4.61 10.77
N ALA A 641 25.63 -3.37 11.23
CA ALA A 641 24.59 -2.50 10.67
C ALA A 641 24.92 -2.00 9.25
N ASP A 642 26.18 -2.10 8.82
CA ASP A 642 26.68 -1.66 7.51
C ASP A 642 26.81 -2.82 6.50
N LEU A 643 26.45 -4.05 6.90
CA LEU A 643 26.52 -5.27 6.08
C LEU A 643 25.12 -5.87 5.88
N ALA A 644 24.83 -6.34 4.67
CA ALA A 644 23.72 -7.25 4.42
C ALA A 644 24.08 -8.41 3.51
N VAL A 645 23.36 -9.50 3.70
CA VAL A 645 23.33 -10.64 2.79
C VAL A 645 21.95 -10.72 2.15
N ILE A 646 21.90 -10.79 0.82
CA ILE A 646 20.66 -10.81 0.05
C ILE A 646 20.64 -12.04 -0.85
N SER A 647 19.49 -12.70 -0.95
CA SER A 647 19.25 -13.78 -1.90
C SER A 647 17.84 -13.71 -2.49
N PRO A 648 17.61 -14.10 -3.75
CA PRO A 648 16.25 -14.16 -4.32
C PRO A 648 15.37 -15.28 -3.75
N TYR A 649 15.89 -16.15 -2.87
CA TYR A 649 15.22 -17.37 -2.42
C TYR A 649 15.18 -17.49 -0.88
N ASP A 650 14.00 -17.65 -0.29
CA ASP A 650 13.79 -17.79 1.16
C ASP A 650 14.59 -18.95 1.78
N ASP A 651 14.61 -20.11 1.10
CA ASP A 651 15.37 -21.27 1.59
C ASP A 651 16.88 -20.97 1.67
N GLN A 652 17.41 -20.15 0.76
CA GLN A 652 18.80 -19.72 0.80
C GLN A 652 19.04 -18.71 1.93
N VAL A 653 18.10 -17.79 2.18
CA VAL A 653 18.16 -16.85 3.30
C VAL A 653 18.27 -17.64 4.61
N GLY A 654 17.31 -18.53 4.89
CA GLY A 654 17.31 -19.33 6.11
C GLY A 654 18.54 -20.23 6.24
N ARG A 655 19.05 -20.78 5.12
CA ARG A 655 20.30 -21.53 5.14
C ARG A 655 21.51 -20.65 5.48
N THR A 656 21.60 -19.46 4.89
CA THR A 656 22.73 -18.56 5.11
C THR A 656 22.74 -18.04 6.54
N GLU A 657 21.55 -17.81 7.11
CA GLU A 657 21.36 -17.54 8.53
C GLU A 657 21.94 -18.66 9.41
N ASP A 658 21.59 -19.92 9.15
CA ASP A 658 22.14 -21.07 9.90
C ASP A 658 23.69 -21.12 9.84
N GLU A 659 24.25 -20.90 8.65
CA GLU A 659 25.70 -20.89 8.41
C GLU A 659 26.41 -19.73 9.12
N LEU A 660 25.77 -18.57 9.21
CA LEU A 660 26.26 -17.40 9.94
C LEU A 660 26.20 -17.63 11.46
N ASP A 661 25.10 -18.19 11.95
CA ASP A 661 24.92 -18.51 13.37
C ASP A 661 25.99 -19.50 13.86
N GLU A 662 26.32 -20.51 13.04
CA GLU A 662 27.39 -21.46 13.35
C GLU A 662 28.77 -20.79 13.40
N ARG A 663 29.09 -19.91 12.44
CA ARG A 663 30.39 -19.22 12.35
C ARG A 663 30.60 -18.19 13.44
N LEU A 664 29.57 -17.41 13.76
CA LEU A 664 29.63 -16.27 14.67
C LEU A 664 29.30 -16.65 16.12
N GLY A 665 28.71 -17.84 16.35
CA GLY A 665 28.21 -18.25 17.66
C GLY A 665 26.94 -17.52 18.06
N GLY A 666 26.11 -17.19 17.06
CA GLY A 666 24.94 -16.30 17.13
C GLY A 666 25.18 -15.02 16.32
N ARG A 667 24.30 -14.78 15.34
CA ARG A 667 24.35 -13.60 14.46
C ARG A 667 24.02 -12.31 15.24
N PRO A 668 24.70 -11.19 14.95
CA PRO A 668 24.29 -9.89 15.48
C PRO A 668 22.91 -9.49 14.95
N ASP A 669 22.03 -8.99 15.81
CA ASP A 669 20.68 -8.55 15.43
C ASP A 669 20.68 -7.46 14.33
N ALA A 670 21.75 -6.68 14.24
CA ALA A 670 21.91 -5.61 13.26
C ALA A 670 22.40 -6.10 11.88
N LEU A 671 22.91 -7.33 11.76
CA LEU A 671 23.27 -7.94 10.48
C LEU A 671 22.00 -8.45 9.81
N GLU A 672 21.66 -7.87 8.67
CA GLU A 672 20.45 -8.24 7.94
C GLU A 672 20.76 -9.32 6.90
N VAL A 673 19.95 -10.39 6.91
CA VAL A 673 19.97 -11.49 5.94
C VAL A 673 18.54 -11.66 5.45
N ASP A 674 18.26 -11.33 4.20
CA ASP A 674 16.89 -11.25 3.72
C ASP A 674 16.76 -11.56 2.22
N THR A 675 15.53 -11.69 1.76
CA THR A 675 15.21 -11.76 0.34
C THR A 675 15.39 -10.40 -0.34
N VAL A 676 15.51 -10.39 -1.67
CA VAL A 676 15.55 -9.14 -2.45
C VAL A 676 14.32 -8.27 -2.15
N ASP A 677 13.15 -8.90 -2.12
CA ASP A 677 11.85 -8.26 -1.86
C ASP A 677 11.76 -7.76 -0.39
N GLY A 678 12.21 -8.54 0.60
CA GLY A 678 12.25 -8.14 2.01
C GLY A 678 13.24 -7.01 2.33
N PHE A 679 14.29 -6.86 1.52
CA PHE A 679 15.32 -5.82 1.66
C PHE A 679 14.98 -4.50 0.96
N GLN A 680 13.76 -4.35 0.43
CA GLN A 680 13.35 -3.17 -0.30
C GLN A 680 13.39 -1.90 0.55
N GLY A 681 13.76 -0.77 -0.08
CA GLY A 681 13.91 0.52 0.59
C GLY A 681 15.16 0.66 1.48
N ARG A 682 15.88 -0.43 1.77
CA ARG A 682 17.09 -0.41 2.60
C ARG A 682 18.36 -0.21 1.76
N GLU A 683 19.46 0.12 2.42
CA GLU A 683 20.80 0.25 1.83
C GLU A 683 21.88 -0.08 2.87
N LYS A 684 23.04 -0.58 2.42
CA LYS A 684 24.18 -0.95 3.28
C LYS A 684 25.50 -0.60 2.63
N GLU A 685 26.55 -0.45 3.43
CA GLU A 685 27.89 -0.15 2.91
C GLU A 685 28.47 -1.32 2.10
N LEU A 686 28.26 -2.55 2.58
CA LEU A 686 28.61 -3.80 1.91
C LEU A 686 27.36 -4.67 1.73
N VAL A 687 27.12 -5.12 0.50
CA VAL A 687 26.06 -6.10 0.19
C VAL A 687 26.66 -7.32 -0.48
N LEU A 688 26.34 -8.50 0.07
CA LEU A 688 26.69 -9.80 -0.48
C LEU A 688 25.43 -10.43 -1.08
N VAL A 689 25.48 -10.80 -2.35
CA VAL A 689 24.34 -11.38 -3.09
C VAL A 689 24.65 -12.83 -3.45
N SER A 690 23.77 -13.77 -3.09
CA SER A 690 23.81 -15.17 -3.56
C SER A 690 22.75 -15.38 -4.64
N LEU A 691 23.15 -15.81 -5.84
CA LEU A 691 22.25 -16.04 -6.96
C LEU A 691 21.61 -17.42 -6.95
N VAL A 692 22.19 -18.40 -6.24
CA VAL A 692 21.67 -19.75 -5.98
C VAL A 692 21.64 -20.68 -7.19
N ARG A 693 21.29 -20.16 -8.37
CA ARG A 693 21.04 -20.96 -9.57
C ARG A 693 22.34 -21.56 -10.10
N SER A 694 22.41 -22.89 -10.05
CA SER A 694 23.48 -23.68 -10.64
C SER A 694 22.93 -25.04 -11.06
N ASN A 695 22.68 -25.20 -12.36
CA ASN A 695 22.08 -26.41 -12.89
C ASN A 695 22.45 -26.66 -14.37
N PRO A 696 22.48 -27.94 -14.82
CA PRO A 696 22.91 -28.30 -16.18
C PRO A 696 21.88 -27.99 -17.28
N ARG A 697 20.80 -27.27 -16.96
CA ARG A 697 19.74 -26.89 -17.91
C ARG A 697 19.74 -25.39 -18.22
N ASP A 698 20.65 -24.64 -17.58
CA ASP A 698 20.75 -23.20 -17.70
C ASP A 698 19.42 -22.49 -17.34
N GLU A 699 18.65 -23.09 -16.42
CA GLU A 699 17.39 -22.53 -15.94
C GLU A 699 17.68 -21.50 -14.83
N ILE A 700 17.26 -20.24 -14.98
CA ILE A 700 17.49 -19.20 -13.97
C ILE A 700 16.26 -18.88 -13.11
N GLY A 701 15.06 -19.30 -13.53
CA GLY A 701 13.84 -19.24 -12.73
C GLY A 701 13.50 -17.82 -12.27
N PHE A 702 13.46 -17.60 -10.95
CA PHE A 702 13.05 -16.33 -10.33
C PHE A 702 14.00 -15.16 -10.65
N LEU A 703 15.21 -15.47 -11.11
CA LEU A 703 16.18 -14.49 -11.59
C LEU A 703 15.81 -13.87 -12.95
N ASP A 704 14.86 -14.44 -13.69
CA ASP A 704 14.47 -13.94 -15.03
C ASP A 704 13.92 -12.50 -15.00
N ASP A 705 13.41 -12.07 -13.84
CA ASP A 705 13.03 -10.69 -13.61
C ASP A 705 14.26 -9.82 -13.30
N GLU A 706 14.76 -9.13 -14.34
CA GLU A 706 15.94 -8.27 -14.25
C GLU A 706 15.80 -7.14 -13.21
N ARG A 707 14.57 -6.75 -12.85
CA ARG A 707 14.31 -5.70 -11.85
C ARG A 707 14.75 -6.14 -10.45
N ARG A 708 14.62 -7.43 -10.11
CA ARG A 708 15.13 -7.99 -8.85
C ARG A 708 16.64 -7.87 -8.75
N PHE A 709 17.34 -8.13 -9.85
CA PHE A 709 18.78 -7.98 -9.89
C PHE A 709 19.20 -6.51 -9.76
N ASN A 710 18.54 -5.59 -10.48
CA ASN A 710 18.74 -4.15 -10.32
C ASN A 710 18.57 -3.73 -8.85
N VAL A 711 17.50 -4.21 -8.21
CA VAL A 711 17.21 -3.93 -6.80
C VAL A 711 18.31 -4.46 -5.90
N ALA A 712 18.70 -5.74 -6.02
CA ALA A 712 19.73 -6.34 -5.18
C ALA A 712 21.08 -5.60 -5.28
N LEU A 713 21.52 -5.29 -6.50
CA LEU A 713 22.78 -4.59 -6.76
C LEU A 713 22.78 -3.17 -6.18
N THR A 714 21.67 -2.45 -6.34
CA THR A 714 21.55 -1.04 -5.94
C THR A 714 21.29 -0.81 -4.44
N ARG A 715 21.35 -1.87 -3.63
CA ARG A 715 21.39 -1.78 -2.15
C ARG A 715 22.79 -1.48 -1.62
N ALA A 716 23.83 -1.78 -2.39
CA ALA A 716 25.21 -1.53 -2.01
C ALA A 716 25.56 -0.05 -2.12
N ARG A 717 26.28 0.49 -1.13
CA ARG A 717 26.86 1.83 -1.21
C ARG A 717 28.30 1.77 -1.71
N ARG A 718 29.20 1.12 -0.98
CA ARG A 718 30.65 1.09 -1.26
C ARG A 718 31.10 -0.16 -1.97
N LYS A 719 30.53 -1.32 -1.64
CA LYS A 719 30.90 -2.59 -2.26
C LYS A 719 29.73 -3.54 -2.45
N ALA A 720 29.63 -4.11 -3.64
CA ALA A 720 28.73 -5.21 -3.97
C ALA A 720 29.56 -6.45 -4.33
N VAL A 721 29.24 -7.58 -3.72
CA VAL A 721 29.79 -8.88 -4.09
C VAL A 721 28.63 -9.76 -4.55
N VAL A 722 28.68 -10.24 -5.79
CA VAL A 722 27.68 -11.12 -6.37
C VAL A 722 28.29 -12.50 -6.55
N VAL A 723 27.69 -13.52 -5.94
CA VAL A 723 28.13 -14.91 -6.00
C VAL A 723 27.15 -15.70 -6.86
N GLY A 724 27.64 -16.41 -7.87
CA GLY A 724 26.80 -17.31 -8.66
C GLY A 724 27.58 -18.12 -9.70
N ASP A 725 26.90 -19.08 -10.31
CA ASP A 725 27.44 -19.93 -11.37
C ASP A 725 27.29 -19.24 -12.72
N ALA A 726 28.40 -18.74 -13.28
CA ALA A 726 28.39 -18.03 -14.56
C ALA A 726 27.78 -18.88 -15.69
N ASP A 727 28.06 -20.18 -15.75
CA ASP A 727 27.56 -21.04 -16.82
C ASP A 727 26.02 -21.12 -16.82
N THR A 728 25.40 -21.02 -15.63
CA THR A 728 23.94 -21.05 -15.47
C THR A 728 23.32 -19.65 -15.61
N VAL A 729 23.84 -18.64 -14.90
CA VAL A 729 23.15 -17.33 -14.78
C VAL A 729 23.25 -16.49 -16.05
N THR A 730 24.28 -16.65 -16.88
CA THR A 730 24.41 -15.92 -18.16
C THR A 730 23.39 -16.36 -19.21
N ALA A 731 22.52 -17.33 -18.91
CA ALA A 731 21.33 -17.58 -19.72
C ALA A 731 20.32 -16.42 -19.67
N GLY A 732 20.37 -15.55 -18.65
CA GLY A 732 19.58 -14.33 -18.57
C GLY A 732 20.35 -13.11 -19.10
N ASP A 733 19.69 -12.29 -19.92
CA ASP A 733 20.33 -11.18 -20.63
C ASP A 733 20.95 -10.13 -19.69
N ALA A 734 20.32 -9.81 -18.54
CA ALA A 734 20.91 -8.90 -17.54
C ALA A 734 22.16 -9.47 -16.87
N PHE A 735 22.19 -10.78 -16.57
CA PHE A 735 23.33 -11.40 -15.90
C PHE A 735 24.51 -11.60 -16.85
N ASP A 736 24.26 -11.94 -18.11
CA ASP A 736 25.29 -11.97 -19.15
C ASP A 736 25.97 -10.61 -19.28
N ALA A 737 25.17 -9.55 -19.43
CA ALA A 737 25.67 -8.17 -19.47
C ALA A 737 26.41 -7.79 -18.17
N PHE A 738 25.93 -8.23 -17.00
CA PHE A 738 26.57 -7.94 -15.72
C PHE A 738 27.93 -8.62 -15.58
N VAL A 739 28.04 -9.90 -15.94
CA VAL A 739 29.31 -10.63 -15.84
C VAL A 739 30.33 -10.03 -16.79
N ASP A 740 29.93 -9.66 -18.01
CA ASP A 740 30.81 -8.95 -18.95
C ASP A 740 31.22 -7.57 -18.42
N TYR A 741 30.28 -6.81 -17.86
CA TYR A 741 30.58 -5.53 -17.22
C TYR A 741 31.56 -5.69 -16.05
N ALA A 742 31.37 -6.69 -15.18
CA ALA A 742 32.25 -6.97 -14.06
C ALA A 742 33.68 -7.30 -14.53
N ARG A 743 33.85 -8.01 -15.66
CA ARG A 743 35.17 -8.27 -16.27
C ARG A 743 35.85 -7.00 -16.80
N GLU A 744 35.06 -6.03 -17.27
CA GLU A 744 35.59 -4.81 -17.90
C GLU A 744 35.85 -3.67 -16.90
N ARG A 745 34.99 -3.52 -15.89
CA ARG A 745 34.95 -2.35 -14.99
C ARG A 745 35.02 -2.68 -13.50
N GLY A 746 34.79 -3.92 -13.11
CA GLY A 746 34.94 -4.41 -11.73
C GLY A 746 35.99 -5.49 -11.63
N ASP A 747 35.74 -6.50 -10.79
CA ASP A 747 36.57 -7.70 -10.70
C ASP A 747 35.75 -8.99 -10.82
N VAL A 748 36.41 -10.04 -11.34
CA VAL A 748 35.85 -11.39 -11.43
C VAL A 748 36.81 -12.38 -10.79
N VAL A 749 36.34 -13.05 -9.73
CA VAL A 749 37.11 -14.03 -8.99
C VAL A 749 36.57 -15.43 -9.29
N GLU A 750 37.36 -16.23 -10.00
CA GLU A 750 37.06 -17.65 -10.23
C GLU A 750 37.48 -18.47 -9.01
N LEU A 751 36.56 -19.23 -8.42
CA LEU A 751 36.91 -20.12 -7.31
C LEU A 751 37.75 -21.31 -7.82
N PRO A 752 38.82 -21.68 -7.10
CA PRO A 752 39.67 -22.80 -7.49
C PRO A 752 38.88 -24.12 -7.41
N THR A 753 39.05 -24.99 -8.41
CA THR A 753 38.47 -26.34 -8.41
C THR A 753 38.89 -27.12 -7.16
N ALA A 754 37.91 -27.69 -6.45
CA ALA A 754 38.11 -28.46 -5.22
C ALA A 754 38.94 -29.75 -5.40
#